data_AF-A0A2V8SHS3-F1
#
_entry.id   AF-A0A2V8SHS3-F1
#
_cell.length_a   1.000
_cell.length_b   1.000
_cell.length_c   1.000
_cell.angle_alpha   90.00
_cell.angle_beta   90.00
_cell.angle_gamma   90.00
#
_symmetry.space_group_name_H-M   'P 1'
#
loop_
_entity.id
_entity.type
_entity.pdbx_description
1 polymer ?
#
loop_
_entity_poly.entity_id
_entity_poly.type
_entity_poly.pdbx_seq_one_letter_code
_entity_poly.pdbx_strand_id
1 'polypeptide(L)'
;GWLERNTPETYARIIEADRASARRNHGHGNAIAQGYHHAILPLCNERDRRTQVRWGFADFRLRFGREPESLWLPETACDDATLETLIEEGLKYVVLSPTQAERVRPVGTGEDEWRAVNACDVDTTVPYLYFHRDGSRRSLAVFFYDSEIARAVAFEGLLASSHALVGACVRAAARPGAKIVNVATDGESYGHHFRFGDRCIAYALEAEAERVGLRVTNYGAFLSENEPAFEVQIKQGPDGAGTAWSCTHGLGRWTRDCGCHASASEGWNQRWRTPLRAALNFLRDDLAPKFDAAGGALLREPWDARDDYVELLADRAASREEFLRRHATHKLSREEEARALTLLEAQRTALAMYASCGWFFNDISGIETLQTLRHAGRLIELMGESRLDPPVARFLEIISEAKSNVAEKGSGADIFLRTVEHSRVTPQRVAAHLAVCDLIERDTQTDARESAGYDVEKLDFRKRRHGRVTLETGRFALEERATHRRHEFALAAMHFGEVDYYCALRRFEDAKKFEEASSQLWTLFRTASLPVLLRVAQEQFGPEEFGLEALLPEGQGRLSRRVFGDLVSRFMEEYERLYEDSRRVVERLQEIGFQPPSELLLAAEMTVSRRLERELREQRRGTSDYRTALEIAREAARFGFPLDRAPVTRVFEQTLNDAARSVVLRPTTDNVRSARTLIELGRELGLEANLERAQEIIYGAAQAGAPLHEEARDFALALGLAPVALAAPRRQHESEESRVT
;
A
#
# COMPACT_ATOMS: atom_id res chain seq x y z
N GLY A 1 -4.99 -1.99 7.72
CA GLY A 1 -4.53 -1.88 6.31
C GLY A 1 -3.11 -1.31 6.18
N TRP A 2 -2.61 -1.05 4.95
CA TRP A 2 -1.30 -0.42 4.73
C TRP A 2 -1.27 1.05 5.19
N LEU A 3 -2.31 1.83 4.85
CA LEU A 3 -2.46 3.23 5.25
C LEU A 3 -2.48 3.38 6.78
N GLU A 4 -3.27 2.57 7.47
CA GLU A 4 -3.35 2.58 8.94
C GLU A 4 -1.98 2.42 9.63
N ARG A 5 -1.06 1.64 9.06
CA ARG A 5 0.28 1.43 9.64
C ARG A 5 1.29 2.50 9.25
N ASN A 6 1.28 2.91 7.98
CA ASN A 6 2.33 3.77 7.41
C ASN A 6 1.96 5.25 7.43
N THR A 7 0.66 5.56 7.40
CA THR A 7 0.09 6.92 7.36
C THR A 7 -1.19 7.02 8.22
N PRO A 8 -1.11 6.73 9.54
CA PRO A 8 -2.27 6.66 10.43
C PRO A 8 -3.10 7.96 10.45
N GLU A 9 -2.47 9.12 10.27
CA GLU A 9 -3.16 10.41 10.21
C GLU A 9 -4.03 10.53 8.95
N THR A 10 -3.51 10.14 7.77
CA THR A 10 -4.28 10.13 6.52
C THR A 10 -5.44 9.15 6.62
N TYR A 11 -5.20 7.97 7.19
CA TYR A 11 -6.23 6.97 7.44
C TYR A 11 -7.37 7.53 8.33
N ALA A 12 -7.03 8.18 9.45
CA ALA A 12 -8.01 8.81 10.33
C ALA A 12 -8.81 9.92 9.63
N ARG A 13 -8.15 10.74 8.78
CA ARG A 13 -8.82 11.79 7.99
C ARG A 13 -9.82 11.22 6.99
N ILE A 14 -9.52 10.10 6.33
CA ILE A 14 -10.46 9.44 5.41
C ILE A 14 -11.72 8.98 6.15
N ILE A 15 -11.57 8.37 7.34
CA ILE A 15 -12.71 7.93 8.16
C ILE A 15 -13.54 9.13 8.62
N GLU A 16 -12.90 10.20 9.09
CA GLU A 16 -13.61 11.41 9.51
C GLU A 16 -14.31 12.11 8.34
N ALA A 17 -13.74 12.08 7.14
CA ALA A 17 -14.37 12.63 5.95
C ALA A 17 -15.69 11.90 5.60
N ASP A 18 -15.73 10.57 5.75
CA ASP A 18 -16.98 9.79 5.58
C ASP A 18 -18.02 10.18 6.64
N ARG A 19 -17.61 10.26 7.92
CA ARG A 19 -18.51 10.69 9.02
C ARG A 19 -19.05 12.10 8.81
N ALA A 20 -18.19 13.03 8.40
CA ALA A 20 -18.58 14.39 8.10
C ALA A 20 -19.56 14.44 6.92
N SER A 21 -19.32 13.66 5.87
CA SER A 21 -20.27 13.52 4.76
C SER A 21 -21.61 12.96 5.22
N ALA A 22 -21.61 11.85 5.97
CA ALA A 22 -22.83 11.23 6.49
C ALA A 22 -23.66 12.20 7.33
N ARG A 23 -23.02 13.02 8.18
CA ARG A 23 -23.72 14.06 8.96
C ARG A 23 -24.38 15.11 8.06
N ARG A 24 -23.71 15.56 6.99
CA ARG A 24 -24.25 16.55 6.04
C ARG A 24 -25.34 15.99 5.13
N ASN A 25 -25.28 14.69 4.85
CA ASN A 25 -26.10 14.02 3.84
C ASN A 25 -27.07 13.01 4.48
N HIS A 26 -27.71 13.37 5.61
CA HIS A 26 -28.79 12.60 6.25
C HIS A 26 -28.48 11.11 6.52
N GLY A 27 -27.23 10.79 6.87
CA GLY A 27 -26.77 9.43 7.14
C GLY A 27 -26.05 8.75 5.97
N HIS A 28 -26.04 9.36 4.77
CA HIS A 28 -25.37 8.84 3.59
C HIS A 28 -23.91 9.32 3.52
N GLY A 29 -22.95 8.44 3.76
CA GLY A 29 -21.52 8.76 3.68
C GLY A 29 -20.95 8.62 2.26
N ASN A 30 -19.76 9.20 2.02
CA ASN A 30 -19.10 9.13 0.71
C ASN A 30 -18.39 7.79 0.45
N ALA A 31 -18.00 7.07 1.50
CA ALA A 31 -17.30 5.81 1.36
C ALA A 31 -18.25 4.72 0.86
N ILE A 32 -17.75 3.88 -0.04
CA ILE A 32 -18.40 2.66 -0.55
C ILE A 32 -17.52 1.45 -0.25
N ALA A 33 -18.13 0.27 -0.13
CA ALA A 33 -17.36 -0.98 0.03
C ALA A 33 -16.63 -1.32 -1.27
N GLN A 34 -15.74 -2.29 -1.23
CA GLN A 34 -15.06 -2.82 -2.42
C GLN A 34 -14.95 -4.34 -2.31
N GLY A 35 -14.96 -5.06 -3.43
CA GLY A 35 -14.59 -6.48 -3.43
C GLY A 35 -13.21 -6.68 -2.80
N TYR A 36 -13.12 -7.49 -1.74
CA TYR A 36 -12.04 -7.42 -0.75
C TYR A 36 -10.62 -7.54 -1.33
N HIS A 37 -10.37 -8.50 -2.23
CA HIS A 37 -9.07 -8.65 -2.91
C HIS A 37 -9.01 -8.02 -4.31
N HIS A 38 -9.99 -7.19 -4.67
CA HIS A 38 -10.13 -6.62 -6.01
C HIS A 38 -10.15 -7.69 -7.13
N ALA A 39 -10.83 -8.82 -6.87
CA ALA A 39 -11.03 -9.89 -7.86
C ALA A 39 -12.18 -9.55 -8.82
N ILE A 40 -12.07 -9.98 -10.08
CA ILE A 40 -13.15 -9.84 -11.07
C ILE A 40 -14.32 -10.76 -10.68
N LEU A 41 -15.32 -10.19 -9.99
CA LEU A 41 -16.39 -10.95 -9.34
C LEU A 41 -17.18 -11.91 -10.27
N PRO A 42 -17.51 -11.54 -11.52
CA PRO A 42 -18.18 -12.47 -12.44
C PRO A 42 -17.34 -13.71 -12.80
N LEU A 43 -16.01 -13.64 -12.64
CA LEU A 43 -15.10 -14.77 -12.93
C LEU A 43 -14.82 -15.64 -11.69
N CYS A 44 -15.33 -15.24 -10.52
CA CYS A 44 -15.31 -16.07 -9.32
C CYS A 44 -16.41 -17.12 -9.41
N ASN A 45 -16.20 -18.29 -8.79
CA ASN A 45 -17.33 -19.18 -8.51
C ASN A 45 -18.28 -18.49 -7.50
N GLU A 46 -19.51 -19.01 -7.37
CA GLU A 46 -20.53 -18.40 -6.51
C GLU A 46 -20.05 -18.17 -5.07
N ARG A 47 -19.41 -19.17 -4.47
CA ARG A 47 -18.96 -19.12 -3.07
C ARG A 47 -17.92 -18.02 -2.88
N ASP A 48 -16.87 -18.01 -3.71
CA ASP A 48 -15.82 -17.01 -3.66
C ASP A 48 -16.36 -15.60 -3.91
N ARG A 49 -17.30 -15.46 -4.85
CA ARG A 49 -17.95 -14.18 -5.13
C ARG A 49 -18.68 -13.63 -3.90
N ARG A 50 -19.52 -14.46 -3.26
CA ARG A 50 -20.25 -14.08 -2.04
C ARG A 50 -19.28 -13.68 -0.94
N THR A 51 -18.22 -14.43 -0.71
CA THR A 51 -17.28 -14.08 0.34
C THR A 51 -16.47 -12.82 0.03
N GLN A 52 -16.07 -12.57 -1.23
CA GLN A 52 -15.37 -11.33 -1.59
C GLN A 52 -16.24 -10.09 -1.32
N VAL A 53 -17.56 -10.21 -1.52
CA VAL A 53 -18.55 -9.18 -1.16
C VAL A 53 -18.65 -9.03 0.36
N ARG A 54 -18.91 -10.12 1.08
CA ARG A 54 -19.07 -10.13 2.55
C ARG A 54 -17.83 -9.65 3.29
N TRP A 55 -16.65 -10.06 2.85
CA TRP A 55 -15.38 -9.58 3.42
C TRP A 55 -15.19 -8.08 3.16
N GLY A 56 -15.55 -7.60 1.97
CA GLY A 56 -15.57 -6.17 1.67
C GLY A 56 -16.47 -5.39 2.61
N PHE A 57 -17.62 -5.96 2.97
CA PHE A 57 -18.57 -5.33 3.90
C PHE A 57 -18.06 -5.35 5.33
N ALA A 58 -17.48 -6.47 5.77
CA ALA A 58 -16.89 -6.58 7.10
C ALA A 58 -15.76 -5.56 7.29
N ASP A 59 -14.87 -5.42 6.30
CA ASP A 59 -13.81 -4.40 6.32
C ASP A 59 -14.40 -2.98 6.34
N PHE A 60 -15.43 -2.73 5.53
CA PHE A 60 -16.12 -1.44 5.51
C PHE A 60 -16.73 -1.09 6.88
N ARG A 61 -17.48 -2.02 7.49
CA ARG A 61 -18.10 -1.85 8.82
C ARG A 61 -17.06 -1.56 9.89
N LEU A 62 -15.95 -2.30 9.90
CA LEU A 62 -14.87 -2.10 10.86
C LEU A 62 -14.27 -0.68 10.74
N ARG A 63 -14.06 -0.19 9.52
CA ARG A 63 -13.41 1.11 9.29
C ARG A 63 -14.34 2.29 9.51
N PHE A 64 -15.55 2.22 8.97
CA PHE A 64 -16.46 3.37 8.89
C PHE A 64 -17.58 3.34 9.94
N GLY A 65 -17.84 2.19 10.57
CA GLY A 65 -18.83 2.04 11.64
C GLY A 65 -20.28 2.18 11.19
N ARG A 66 -20.58 1.91 9.90
CA ARG A 66 -21.93 1.90 9.32
C ARG A 66 -22.05 0.82 8.24
N GLU A 67 -23.28 0.55 7.80
CA GLU A 67 -23.52 -0.33 6.66
C GLU A 67 -23.12 0.34 5.34
N PRO A 68 -22.52 -0.42 4.39
CA PRO A 68 -22.27 0.10 3.05
C PRO A 68 -23.57 0.21 2.25
N GLU A 69 -23.71 1.27 1.47
CA GLU A 69 -24.87 1.46 0.58
C GLU A 69 -24.61 0.95 -0.84
N SER A 70 -23.34 0.72 -1.16
CA SER A 70 -22.87 0.23 -2.45
C SER A 70 -21.52 -0.47 -2.31
N LEU A 71 -21.15 -1.22 -3.34
CA LEU A 71 -19.86 -1.86 -3.50
C LEU A 71 -19.26 -1.46 -4.86
N TRP A 72 -18.05 -0.92 -4.83
CA TRP A 72 -17.22 -0.76 -6.01
C TRP A 72 -16.84 -2.15 -6.54
N LEU A 73 -17.46 -2.53 -7.65
CA LEU A 73 -17.12 -3.73 -8.39
C LEU A 73 -15.72 -3.54 -9.00
N PRO A 74 -14.75 -4.44 -8.73
CA PRO A 74 -13.44 -4.37 -9.35
C PRO A 74 -13.57 -4.29 -10.87
N GLU A 75 -13.03 -3.23 -11.46
CA GLU A 75 -13.12 -2.93 -12.90
C GLU A 75 -14.55 -2.70 -13.42
N THR A 76 -15.47 -2.30 -12.53
CA THR A 76 -16.92 -2.27 -12.74
C THR A 76 -17.47 -3.57 -13.33
N ALA A 77 -16.78 -4.68 -13.09
CA ALA A 77 -17.08 -5.94 -13.75
C ALA A 77 -18.37 -6.55 -13.18
N CYS A 78 -19.37 -6.77 -14.04
CA CYS A 78 -20.67 -7.28 -13.62
C CYS A 78 -21.26 -8.29 -14.62
N ASP A 79 -22.07 -9.18 -14.07
CA ASP A 79 -23.02 -10.09 -14.71
C ASP A 79 -24.28 -10.16 -13.82
N ASP A 80 -25.33 -10.86 -14.27
CA ASP A 80 -26.57 -10.97 -13.48
C ASP A 80 -26.32 -11.60 -12.11
N ALA A 81 -25.45 -12.61 -12.02
CA ALA A 81 -25.18 -13.31 -10.76
C ALA A 81 -24.44 -12.43 -9.73
N THR A 82 -23.58 -11.52 -10.18
CA THR A 82 -22.94 -10.52 -9.34
C THR A 82 -23.96 -9.49 -8.85
N LEU A 83 -24.83 -8.98 -9.74
CA LEU A 83 -25.88 -8.03 -9.35
C LEU A 83 -26.91 -8.66 -8.40
N GLU A 84 -27.25 -9.93 -8.60
CA GLU A 84 -28.07 -10.72 -7.67
C GLU A 84 -27.43 -10.78 -6.29
N THR A 85 -26.11 -11.05 -6.23
CA THR A 85 -25.38 -11.08 -4.95
C THR A 85 -25.46 -9.72 -4.23
N LEU A 86 -25.35 -8.60 -4.95
CA LEU A 86 -25.48 -7.26 -4.36
C LEU A 86 -26.90 -6.97 -3.85
N ILE A 87 -27.92 -7.43 -4.59
CA ILE A 87 -29.33 -7.30 -4.21
C ILE A 87 -29.63 -8.10 -2.93
N GLU A 88 -29.16 -9.35 -2.85
CA GLU A 88 -29.37 -10.22 -1.69
C GLU A 88 -28.68 -9.70 -0.44
N GLU A 89 -27.52 -9.08 -0.60
CA GLU A 89 -26.77 -8.45 0.49
C GLU A 89 -27.30 -7.02 0.81
N GLY A 90 -28.39 -6.58 0.17
CA GLY A 90 -29.14 -5.39 0.54
C GLY A 90 -28.54 -4.05 0.10
N LEU A 91 -27.68 -4.05 -0.92
CA LEU A 91 -27.12 -2.79 -1.44
C LEU A 91 -28.18 -1.94 -2.15
N LYS A 92 -28.01 -0.62 -2.07
CA LYS A 92 -28.96 0.36 -2.63
C LYS A 92 -28.65 0.67 -4.09
N TYR A 93 -27.36 0.77 -4.43
CA TYR A 93 -26.96 1.12 -5.79
C TYR A 93 -25.61 0.50 -6.20
N VAL A 94 -25.31 0.55 -7.50
CA VAL A 94 -24.00 0.23 -8.10
C VAL A 94 -23.63 1.27 -9.15
N VAL A 95 -22.32 1.47 -9.35
CA VAL A 95 -21.77 2.35 -10.38
C VAL A 95 -21.21 1.50 -11.52
N LEU A 96 -21.64 1.76 -12.75
CA LEU A 96 -21.24 1.02 -13.95
C LEU A 96 -20.83 1.96 -15.09
N SER A 97 -20.15 1.42 -16.09
CA SER A 97 -19.84 2.14 -17.34
C SER A 97 -21.06 2.18 -18.27
N PRO A 98 -21.35 3.30 -18.96
CA PRO A 98 -22.46 3.39 -19.90
C PRO A 98 -22.34 2.37 -21.06
N THR A 99 -21.14 1.85 -21.34
CA THR A 99 -20.95 0.77 -22.33
C THR A 99 -21.64 -0.53 -21.92
N GLN A 100 -21.93 -0.73 -20.63
CA GLN A 100 -22.50 -1.95 -20.06
C GLN A 100 -24.04 -2.00 -20.16
N ALA A 101 -24.70 -0.86 -20.45
CA ALA A 101 -26.13 -0.84 -20.72
C ALA A 101 -26.46 -1.47 -22.07
N GLU A 102 -27.53 -2.27 -22.13
CA GLU A 102 -28.06 -2.93 -23.32
C GLU A 102 -29.25 -2.16 -23.90
N ARG A 103 -30.25 -1.92 -23.05
CA ARG A 103 -31.48 -1.20 -23.41
C ARG A 103 -32.10 -0.55 -22.17
N VAL A 104 -32.87 0.51 -22.40
CA VAL A 104 -33.56 1.29 -21.35
C VAL A 104 -35.03 1.50 -21.71
N ARG A 105 -35.89 1.66 -20.71
CA ARG A 105 -37.30 2.08 -20.87
C ARG A 105 -37.77 2.86 -19.65
N PRO A 106 -38.87 3.64 -19.71
CA PRO A 106 -39.49 4.17 -18.50
C PRO A 106 -39.99 3.04 -17.58
N VAL A 107 -39.90 3.22 -16.27
CA VAL A 107 -40.33 2.19 -15.32
C VAL A 107 -41.85 1.95 -15.46
N GLY A 108 -42.26 0.67 -15.47
CA GLY A 108 -43.67 0.27 -15.51
C GLY A 108 -44.29 0.22 -16.90
N THR A 109 -43.52 0.48 -17.97
CA THR A 109 -44.01 0.35 -19.35
C THR A 109 -43.83 -1.07 -19.90
N GLY A 110 -44.51 -1.37 -21.01
CA GLY A 110 -44.48 -2.68 -21.66
C GLY A 110 -43.15 -3.02 -22.36
N GLU A 111 -43.07 -4.19 -22.98
CA GLU A 111 -41.88 -4.63 -23.74
C GLU A 111 -41.62 -3.77 -24.99
N ASP A 112 -42.65 -3.15 -25.57
CA ASP A 112 -42.53 -2.36 -26.80
C ASP A 112 -41.79 -1.01 -26.61
N GLU A 113 -41.64 -0.56 -25.36
CA GLU A 113 -40.97 0.70 -25.00
C GLU A 113 -39.45 0.54 -24.77
N TRP A 114 -38.92 -0.68 -24.89
CA TRP A 114 -37.48 -0.92 -24.77
C TRP A 114 -36.71 -0.28 -25.93
N ARG A 115 -35.79 0.63 -25.59
CA ARG A 115 -34.85 1.24 -26.54
C ARG A 115 -33.44 0.69 -26.33
N ALA A 116 -32.87 0.06 -27.34
CA ALA A 116 -31.45 -0.31 -27.34
C ALA A 116 -30.57 0.94 -27.21
N VAL A 117 -29.49 0.84 -26.43
CA VAL A 117 -28.57 1.96 -26.18
C VAL A 117 -27.12 1.51 -26.34
N ASN A 118 -26.29 2.42 -26.84
CA ASN A 118 -24.84 2.32 -26.73
C ASN A 118 -24.31 3.36 -25.72
N ALA A 119 -22.98 3.41 -25.54
CA ALA A 119 -22.35 4.28 -24.55
C ALA A 119 -22.66 5.79 -24.73
N CYS A 120 -22.96 6.23 -25.95
CA CYS A 120 -23.33 7.61 -26.26
C CYS A 120 -24.83 7.89 -26.10
N ASP A 121 -25.67 6.85 -26.08
CA ASP A 121 -27.14 6.98 -26.00
C ASP A 121 -27.67 6.91 -24.56
N VAL A 122 -26.88 6.36 -23.65
CA VAL A 122 -27.22 6.27 -22.21
C VAL A 122 -27.14 7.66 -21.60
N ASP A 123 -28.22 8.06 -20.93
CA ASP A 123 -28.24 9.31 -20.17
C ASP A 123 -27.55 9.10 -18.82
N THR A 124 -26.29 9.50 -18.72
CA THR A 124 -25.47 9.42 -17.51
C THR A 124 -25.88 10.41 -16.41
N THR A 125 -26.89 11.25 -16.67
CA THR A 125 -27.33 12.30 -15.75
C THR A 125 -28.55 11.95 -14.90
N VAL A 126 -29.02 10.70 -15.02
CA VAL A 126 -30.12 10.14 -14.25
C VAL A 126 -29.77 8.74 -13.73
N PRO A 127 -30.34 8.29 -12.61
CA PRO A 127 -30.23 6.92 -12.15
C PRO A 127 -31.20 6.00 -12.92
N TYR A 128 -30.86 4.71 -12.98
CA TYR A 128 -31.71 3.65 -13.55
C TYR A 128 -32.03 2.58 -12.50
N LEU A 129 -33.08 1.79 -12.71
CA LEU A 129 -33.36 0.55 -11.98
C LEU A 129 -33.00 -0.66 -12.83
N TYR A 130 -32.17 -1.53 -12.28
CA TYR A 130 -32.00 -2.89 -12.77
C TYR A 130 -32.97 -3.81 -12.03
N PHE A 131 -33.76 -4.61 -12.74
CA PHE A 131 -34.51 -5.72 -12.16
C PHE A 131 -33.81 -7.05 -12.45
N HIS A 132 -33.76 -7.91 -11.44
CA HIS A 132 -33.23 -9.25 -11.62
C HIS A 132 -34.09 -10.06 -12.61
N ARG A 133 -33.44 -10.89 -13.43
CA ARG A 133 -34.09 -11.58 -14.58
C ARG A 133 -34.96 -12.79 -14.19
N ASP A 134 -35.01 -13.15 -12.91
CA ASP A 134 -35.80 -14.28 -12.39
C ASP A 134 -37.30 -13.99 -12.19
N GLY A 135 -37.76 -12.78 -12.49
CA GLY A 135 -39.16 -12.36 -12.31
C GLY A 135 -39.56 -12.01 -10.87
N SER A 136 -38.62 -12.06 -9.90
CA SER A 136 -38.86 -11.72 -8.49
C SER A 136 -39.15 -10.23 -8.24
N ARG A 137 -38.88 -9.37 -9.23
CA ARG A 137 -38.90 -7.91 -9.13
C ARG A 137 -37.97 -7.33 -8.07
N ARG A 138 -37.03 -8.11 -7.56
CA ARG A 138 -35.88 -7.59 -6.81
C ARG A 138 -35.08 -6.65 -7.73
N SER A 139 -34.62 -5.53 -7.19
CA SER A 139 -34.00 -4.47 -7.99
C SER A 139 -32.83 -3.80 -7.30
N LEU A 140 -31.97 -3.17 -8.11
CA LEU A 140 -30.83 -2.37 -7.68
C LEU A 140 -30.77 -1.08 -8.50
N ALA A 141 -30.48 0.06 -7.87
CA ALA A 141 -30.25 1.29 -8.61
C ALA A 141 -28.88 1.25 -9.32
N VAL A 142 -28.80 1.77 -10.53
CA VAL A 142 -27.59 1.80 -11.35
C VAL A 142 -27.29 3.24 -11.73
N PHE A 143 -26.06 3.67 -11.43
CA PHE A 143 -25.51 4.94 -11.91
C PHE A 143 -24.51 4.66 -13.03
N PHE A 144 -24.72 5.26 -14.19
CA PHE A 144 -23.71 5.31 -15.24
C PHE A 144 -22.91 6.59 -15.12
N TYR A 145 -21.60 6.48 -14.99
CA TYR A 145 -20.73 7.66 -14.90
C TYR A 145 -20.53 8.31 -16.28
N ASP A 146 -20.25 9.61 -16.29
CA ASP A 146 -19.93 10.34 -17.51
C ASP A 146 -18.54 9.93 -18.03
N SER A 147 -18.54 9.11 -19.09
CA SER A 147 -17.31 8.57 -19.66
C SER A 147 -16.45 9.62 -20.35
N GLU A 148 -17.04 10.71 -20.84
CA GLU A 148 -16.29 11.79 -21.49
C GLU A 148 -15.47 12.56 -20.47
N ILE A 149 -16.11 12.99 -19.38
CA ILE A 149 -15.44 13.69 -18.28
C ILE A 149 -14.43 12.75 -17.60
N ALA A 150 -14.79 11.49 -17.33
CA ALA A 150 -13.88 10.52 -16.72
C ALA A 150 -12.61 10.32 -17.55
N ARG A 151 -12.74 10.17 -18.88
CA ARG A 151 -11.60 10.06 -19.80
C ARG A 151 -10.76 11.33 -19.81
N ALA A 152 -11.40 12.50 -19.79
CA ALA A 152 -10.71 13.78 -19.79
C ALA A 152 -9.90 14.00 -18.50
N VAL A 153 -10.45 13.58 -17.35
CA VAL A 153 -9.75 13.52 -16.06
C VAL A 153 -8.56 12.57 -16.11
N ALA A 154 -8.76 11.35 -16.62
CA ALA A 154 -7.75 10.29 -16.57
C ALA A 154 -6.62 10.44 -17.61
N PHE A 155 -6.87 11.04 -18.77
CA PHE A 155 -5.91 11.01 -19.89
C PHE A 155 -5.73 12.33 -20.65
N GLU A 156 -6.62 13.32 -20.50
CA GLU A 156 -6.58 14.56 -21.31
C GLU A 156 -6.22 15.81 -20.49
N GLY A 157 -5.80 15.64 -19.24
CA GLY A 157 -5.31 16.74 -18.41
C GLY A 157 -6.39 17.71 -17.93
N LEU A 158 -7.67 17.29 -17.86
CA LEU A 158 -8.76 18.15 -17.37
C LEU A 158 -8.50 18.71 -15.96
N LEU A 159 -7.74 17.98 -15.14
CA LEU A 159 -7.33 18.39 -13.79
C LEU A 159 -6.34 19.55 -13.75
N ALA A 160 -5.87 20.06 -14.89
CA ALA A 160 -5.04 21.26 -14.93
C ALA A 160 -5.79 22.53 -14.50
N SER A 161 -7.12 22.54 -14.49
CA SER A 161 -7.92 23.71 -14.11
C SER A 161 -9.24 23.30 -13.46
N SER A 162 -9.48 23.77 -12.24
CA SER A 162 -10.78 23.60 -11.55
C SER A 162 -11.92 24.18 -12.38
N HIS A 163 -11.70 25.34 -13.01
CA HIS A 163 -12.68 25.99 -13.87
C HIS A 163 -13.01 25.13 -15.09
N ALA A 164 -12.03 24.46 -15.67
CA ALA A 164 -12.27 23.55 -16.81
C ALA A 164 -13.08 22.33 -16.38
N LEU A 165 -12.75 21.73 -15.24
CA LEU A 165 -13.48 20.60 -14.65
C LEU A 165 -14.93 20.97 -14.32
N VAL A 166 -15.15 22.05 -13.55
CA VAL A 166 -16.49 22.53 -13.21
C VAL A 166 -17.25 22.94 -14.46
N GLY A 167 -16.60 23.60 -15.41
CA GLY A 167 -17.19 23.94 -16.70
C GLY A 167 -17.64 22.72 -17.51
N ALA A 168 -16.91 21.60 -17.46
CA ALA A 168 -17.34 20.34 -18.05
C ALA A 168 -18.58 19.78 -17.35
N CYS A 169 -18.62 19.83 -16.01
CA CYS A 169 -19.79 19.43 -15.23
C CYS A 169 -21.02 20.30 -15.53
N VAL A 170 -20.86 21.63 -15.65
CA VAL A 170 -21.95 22.54 -16.02
C VAL A 170 -22.49 22.21 -17.42
N ARG A 171 -21.62 21.90 -18.38
CA ARG A 171 -22.07 21.48 -19.72
C ARG A 171 -22.86 20.17 -19.68
N ALA A 172 -22.43 19.19 -18.87
CA ALA A 172 -23.18 17.95 -18.68
C ALA A 172 -24.54 18.20 -17.98
N ALA A 173 -24.55 19.06 -16.95
CA ALA A 173 -25.76 19.42 -16.21
C ALA A 173 -26.76 20.26 -17.02
N ALA A 174 -26.32 20.92 -18.10
CA ALA A 174 -27.19 21.69 -18.99
C ALA A 174 -28.08 20.81 -19.90
N ARG A 175 -27.89 19.48 -19.90
CA ARG A 175 -28.74 18.55 -20.65
C ARG A 175 -30.18 18.60 -20.10
N PRO A 176 -31.21 18.63 -20.96
CA PRO A 176 -32.60 18.62 -20.51
C PRO A 176 -32.92 17.39 -19.65
N GLY A 177 -33.44 17.61 -18.45
CA GLY A 177 -33.80 16.52 -17.51
C GLY A 177 -32.64 15.99 -16.66
N ALA A 178 -31.43 16.55 -16.81
CA ALA A 178 -30.28 16.16 -15.98
C ALA A 178 -30.53 16.41 -14.49
N LYS A 179 -30.21 15.41 -13.67
CA LYS A 179 -30.39 15.47 -12.21
C LYS A 179 -29.07 15.35 -11.44
N ILE A 180 -28.10 14.63 -11.98
CA ILE A 180 -26.78 14.42 -11.39
C ILE A 180 -25.70 14.45 -12.47
N VAL A 181 -24.50 14.92 -12.13
CA VAL A 181 -23.30 14.67 -12.93
C VAL A 181 -22.37 13.86 -12.05
N ASN A 182 -21.96 12.68 -12.53
CA ASN A 182 -21.14 11.77 -11.76
C ASN A 182 -20.00 11.23 -12.61
N VAL A 183 -18.82 11.10 -12.02
CA VAL A 183 -17.56 10.78 -12.70
C VAL A 183 -16.85 9.72 -11.86
N ALA A 184 -16.37 8.65 -12.51
CA ALA A 184 -15.63 7.59 -11.85
C ALA A 184 -14.25 7.43 -12.50
N THR A 185 -13.19 7.54 -11.69
CA THR A 185 -11.78 7.38 -12.10
C THR A 185 -10.98 6.79 -10.94
N ASP A 186 -9.81 6.22 -11.24
CA ASP A 186 -8.89 5.73 -10.22
C ASP A 186 -8.40 6.87 -9.32
N GLY A 187 -8.23 6.60 -8.02
CA GLY A 187 -7.81 7.60 -7.03
C GLY A 187 -6.43 8.19 -7.33
N GLU A 188 -5.56 7.39 -7.96
CA GLU A 188 -4.21 7.75 -8.39
C GLU A 188 -4.20 8.88 -9.44
N SER A 189 -5.32 9.15 -10.12
CA SER A 189 -5.46 10.31 -10.99
C SER A 189 -5.21 11.63 -10.25
N TYR A 190 -5.56 11.71 -8.97
CA TYR A 190 -5.48 12.93 -8.16
C TYR A 190 -4.16 13.01 -7.38
N GLY A 191 -3.08 13.36 -8.09
CA GLY A 191 -1.77 13.63 -7.49
C GLY A 191 -0.63 12.74 -8.01
N HIS A 192 -0.89 11.46 -8.31
CA HIS A 192 0.13 10.55 -8.84
C HIS A 192 0.25 10.67 -10.37
N HIS A 193 -0.83 10.43 -11.11
CA HIS A 193 -0.82 10.56 -12.58
C HIS A 193 -0.81 12.03 -13.01
N PHE A 194 -1.60 12.88 -12.34
CA PHE A 194 -1.60 14.33 -12.56
C PHE A 194 -1.16 15.05 -11.29
N ARG A 195 0.05 15.61 -11.35
CA ARG A 195 0.59 16.45 -10.28
C ARG A 195 -0.39 17.59 -9.96
N PHE A 196 -0.70 17.77 -8.68
CA PHE A 196 -1.67 18.75 -8.15
C PHE A 196 -3.14 18.51 -8.52
N GLY A 197 -3.49 17.33 -9.07
CA GLY A 197 -4.88 16.98 -9.36
C GLY A 197 -5.77 16.94 -8.11
N ASP A 198 -5.20 16.58 -6.96
CA ASP A 198 -5.80 16.64 -5.63
C ASP A 198 -6.24 18.07 -5.23
N ARG A 199 -5.40 19.08 -5.51
CA ARG A 199 -5.73 20.49 -5.26
C ARG A 199 -6.84 20.98 -6.17
N CYS A 200 -6.80 20.56 -7.44
CA CYS A 200 -7.81 20.90 -8.43
C CYS A 200 -9.19 20.39 -8.00
N ILE A 201 -9.31 19.10 -7.66
CA ILE A 201 -10.59 18.53 -7.23
C ILE A 201 -11.09 19.14 -5.91
N ALA A 202 -10.19 19.39 -4.95
CA ALA A 202 -10.56 20.04 -3.69
C ALA A 202 -11.19 21.43 -3.93
N TYR A 203 -10.53 22.29 -4.73
CA TYR A 203 -11.04 23.63 -4.99
C TYR A 203 -12.29 23.62 -5.89
N ALA A 204 -12.36 22.70 -6.86
CA ALA A 204 -13.53 22.52 -7.72
C ALA A 204 -14.79 22.20 -6.89
N LEU A 205 -14.69 21.27 -5.94
CA LEU A 205 -15.82 20.83 -5.12
C LEU A 205 -16.19 21.81 -4.00
N GLU A 206 -15.20 22.37 -3.29
CA GLU A 206 -15.45 23.19 -2.10
C GLU A 206 -15.75 24.67 -2.40
N ALA A 207 -15.39 25.17 -3.57
CA ALA A 207 -15.53 26.60 -3.88
C ALA A 207 -16.20 26.89 -5.21
N GLU A 208 -15.76 26.27 -6.30
CA GLU A 208 -16.25 26.64 -7.63
C GLU A 208 -17.62 26.06 -7.96
N ALA A 209 -17.90 24.81 -7.59
CA ALA A 209 -19.18 24.17 -7.85
C ALA A 209 -20.36 24.98 -7.29
N GLU A 210 -20.29 25.39 -6.01
CA GLU A 210 -21.33 26.19 -5.37
C GLU A 210 -21.52 27.56 -6.04
N ARG A 211 -20.43 28.24 -6.43
CA ARG A 211 -20.49 29.55 -7.10
C ARG A 211 -21.24 29.52 -8.43
N VAL A 212 -21.23 28.39 -9.12
CA VAL A 212 -21.95 28.20 -10.38
C VAL A 212 -23.30 27.48 -10.19
N GLY A 213 -23.75 27.31 -8.95
CA GLY A 213 -25.05 26.73 -8.61
C GLY A 213 -25.11 25.20 -8.67
N LEU A 214 -23.97 24.50 -8.70
CA LEU A 214 -23.92 23.04 -8.59
C LEU A 214 -23.86 22.62 -7.12
N ARG A 215 -24.79 21.75 -6.70
CA ARG A 215 -24.76 21.12 -5.37
C ARG A 215 -23.88 19.88 -5.41
N VAL A 216 -22.85 19.83 -4.57
CA VAL A 216 -22.05 18.63 -4.35
C VAL A 216 -22.79 17.70 -3.38
N THR A 217 -22.98 16.44 -3.78
CA THR A 217 -23.66 15.40 -2.98
C THR A 217 -23.02 14.03 -3.24
N ASN A 218 -23.51 12.98 -2.57
CA ASN A 218 -23.16 11.59 -2.87
C ASN A 218 -24.35 10.80 -3.41
N TYR A 219 -24.08 9.62 -3.95
CA TYR A 219 -25.08 8.76 -4.59
C TYR A 219 -26.22 8.36 -3.64
N GLY A 220 -25.91 8.05 -2.38
CA GLY A 220 -26.91 7.63 -1.39
C GLY A 220 -27.92 8.75 -1.08
N ALA A 221 -27.45 9.95 -0.78
CA ALA A 221 -28.30 11.11 -0.53
C ALA A 221 -29.04 11.58 -1.78
N PHE A 222 -28.38 11.52 -2.94
CA PHE A 222 -29.07 11.81 -4.19
C PHE A 222 -30.24 10.84 -4.44
N LEU A 223 -30.03 9.54 -4.22
CA LEU A 223 -31.04 8.50 -4.45
C LEU A 223 -32.21 8.58 -3.47
N SER A 224 -31.98 9.01 -2.21
CA SER A 224 -33.07 9.20 -1.24
C SER A 224 -33.99 10.37 -1.58
N GLU A 225 -33.53 11.31 -2.40
CA GLU A 225 -34.31 12.44 -2.91
C GLU A 225 -34.83 12.20 -4.35
N ASN A 226 -34.29 11.22 -5.08
CA ASN A 226 -34.54 11.03 -6.51
C ASN A 226 -34.76 9.56 -6.86
N GLU A 227 -36.02 9.14 -6.94
CA GLU A 227 -36.37 7.82 -7.45
C GLU A 227 -36.00 7.66 -8.93
N PRO A 228 -35.41 6.51 -9.35
CA PRO A 228 -35.11 6.28 -10.75
C PRO A 228 -36.39 6.09 -11.58
N ALA A 229 -36.52 6.90 -12.63
CA ALA A 229 -37.68 6.89 -13.52
C ALA A 229 -37.53 5.90 -14.70
N PHE A 230 -36.32 5.35 -14.90
CA PHE A 230 -36.00 4.47 -16.01
C PHE A 230 -35.50 3.12 -15.52
N GLU A 231 -35.86 2.07 -16.25
CA GLU A 231 -35.36 0.72 -16.11
C GLU A 231 -34.22 0.49 -17.11
N VAL A 232 -33.22 -0.30 -16.73
CA VAL A 232 -32.10 -0.70 -17.59
C VAL A 232 -31.91 -2.21 -17.59
N GLN A 233 -31.59 -2.76 -18.76
CA GLN A 233 -30.99 -4.09 -18.89
C GLN A 233 -29.49 -3.97 -19.13
N ILE A 234 -28.72 -4.80 -18.42
CA ILE A 234 -27.27 -4.85 -18.51
C ILE A 234 -26.86 -5.95 -19.49
N LYS A 235 -25.87 -5.64 -20.32
CA LYS A 235 -25.27 -6.57 -21.27
C LYS A 235 -24.68 -7.77 -20.53
N GLN A 236 -25.05 -8.96 -20.97
CA GLN A 236 -24.50 -10.22 -20.44
C GLN A 236 -23.05 -10.46 -20.87
N GLY A 237 -22.55 -9.69 -21.84
CA GLY A 237 -21.22 -9.88 -22.41
C GLY A 237 -21.11 -11.14 -23.28
N PRO A 238 -19.93 -11.40 -23.86
CA PRO A 238 -19.68 -12.62 -24.63
C PRO A 238 -19.88 -13.86 -23.76
N ASP A 239 -20.63 -14.84 -24.29
CA ASP A 239 -20.92 -16.12 -23.64
C ASP A 239 -21.57 -16.02 -22.24
N GLY A 240 -22.19 -14.87 -21.91
CA GLY A 240 -22.79 -14.63 -20.59
C GLY A 240 -21.79 -14.40 -19.47
N ALA A 241 -20.50 -14.19 -19.78
CA ALA A 241 -19.45 -14.06 -18.79
C ALA A 241 -19.41 -12.69 -18.08
N GLY A 242 -20.19 -11.70 -18.55
CA GLY A 242 -20.22 -10.35 -18.01
C GLY A 242 -19.41 -9.32 -18.81
N THR A 243 -19.45 -8.08 -18.33
CA THR A 243 -18.82 -6.89 -18.92
C THR A 243 -18.04 -6.09 -17.88
N ALA A 244 -17.13 -5.22 -18.31
CA ALA A 244 -16.30 -4.36 -17.45
C ALA A 244 -16.02 -3.02 -18.13
N TRP A 245 -15.65 -1.97 -17.38
CA TRP A 245 -15.36 -0.65 -17.95
C TRP A 245 -14.10 -0.58 -18.83
N SER A 246 -13.12 -1.46 -18.58
CA SER A 246 -11.76 -1.35 -19.11
C SER A 246 -11.45 -2.40 -20.19
N CYS A 247 -12.48 -3.12 -20.68
CA CYS A 247 -12.36 -4.09 -21.76
C CYS A 247 -13.61 -4.09 -22.67
N THR A 248 -13.42 -3.75 -23.95
CA THR A 248 -14.49 -3.78 -24.96
C THR A 248 -14.95 -5.19 -25.33
N HIS A 249 -14.20 -6.22 -24.93
CA HIS A 249 -14.45 -7.63 -25.22
C HIS A 249 -15.07 -8.39 -24.04
N GLY A 250 -15.87 -7.70 -23.21
CA GLY A 250 -16.42 -8.22 -21.97
C GLY A 250 -15.34 -8.42 -20.92
N LEU A 251 -15.20 -9.63 -20.38
CA LEU A 251 -14.13 -9.97 -19.43
C LEU A 251 -12.90 -10.60 -20.09
N GLY A 252 -12.73 -10.40 -21.41
CA GLY A 252 -11.63 -10.94 -22.19
C GLY A 252 -10.26 -10.63 -21.59
N ARG A 253 -10.05 -9.40 -21.09
CA ARG A 253 -8.77 -8.94 -20.50
C ARG A 253 -8.28 -9.85 -19.38
N TRP A 254 -9.16 -10.47 -18.60
CA TRP A 254 -8.76 -11.31 -17.46
C TRP A 254 -8.86 -12.81 -17.73
N THR A 255 -9.31 -13.21 -18.92
CA THR A 255 -9.61 -14.62 -19.26
C THR A 255 -8.83 -15.15 -20.45
N ARG A 256 -8.49 -14.30 -21.43
CA ARG A 256 -7.87 -14.73 -22.71
C ARG A 256 -7.05 -13.64 -23.37
N ASP A 257 -6.43 -14.00 -24.49
CA ASP A 257 -5.89 -13.03 -25.44
C ASP A 257 -7.01 -12.36 -26.23
N CYS A 258 -7.52 -11.24 -25.72
CA CYS A 258 -8.51 -10.41 -26.42
C CYS A 258 -7.87 -9.17 -27.07
N GLY A 259 -6.54 -9.11 -27.18
CA GLY A 259 -5.78 -7.96 -27.69
C GLY A 259 -5.70 -6.75 -26.75
N CYS A 260 -6.45 -6.70 -25.65
CA CYS A 260 -6.36 -5.61 -24.68
C CYS A 260 -5.05 -5.70 -23.88
N HIS A 261 -4.23 -4.63 -23.93
CA HIS A 261 -2.95 -4.52 -23.24
C HIS A 261 -2.69 -3.08 -22.75
N ALA A 262 -1.73 -2.89 -21.85
CA ALA A 262 -1.31 -1.60 -21.33
C ALA A 262 0.02 -1.21 -21.99
N SER A 263 -0.03 -0.69 -23.22
CA SER A 263 1.16 -0.26 -23.98
C SER A 263 2.20 -1.38 -24.21
N ALA A 264 1.78 -2.51 -24.75
CA ALA A 264 2.68 -3.64 -25.03
C ALA A 264 3.63 -3.33 -26.19
N SER A 265 4.84 -3.90 -26.13
CA SER A 265 5.80 -3.87 -27.23
C SER A 265 5.27 -4.61 -28.45
N GLU A 266 5.78 -4.27 -29.63
CA GLU A 266 5.43 -4.96 -30.88
C GLU A 266 5.73 -6.48 -30.79
N GLY A 267 4.80 -7.29 -31.27
CA GLY A 267 4.90 -8.75 -31.25
C GLY A 267 4.49 -9.44 -29.93
N TRP A 268 4.22 -8.67 -28.86
CA TRP A 268 3.73 -9.24 -27.61
C TRP A 268 2.25 -9.63 -27.70
N ASN A 269 1.87 -10.69 -27.00
CA ASN A 269 0.51 -11.21 -26.96
C ASN A 269 0.07 -11.53 -25.52
N GLN A 270 -1.22 -11.79 -25.35
CA GLN A 270 -1.82 -12.06 -24.04
C GLN A 270 -2.29 -13.50 -23.87
N ARG A 271 -1.73 -14.45 -24.66
CA ARG A 271 -2.12 -15.87 -24.65
C ARG A 271 -1.83 -16.55 -23.32
N TRP A 272 -0.91 -16.01 -22.52
CA TRP A 272 -0.57 -16.51 -21.19
C TRP A 272 -1.71 -16.39 -20.16
N ARG A 273 -2.70 -15.52 -20.39
CA ARG A 273 -3.80 -15.25 -19.45
C ARG A 273 -4.71 -16.46 -19.24
N THR A 274 -5.03 -17.19 -20.31
CA THR A 274 -5.87 -18.39 -20.27
C THR A 274 -5.24 -19.50 -19.42
N PRO A 275 -4.02 -19.99 -19.71
CA PRO A 275 -3.38 -21.05 -18.92
C PRO A 275 -3.06 -20.60 -17.49
N LEU A 276 -2.74 -19.31 -17.25
CA LEU A 276 -2.61 -18.79 -15.89
C LEU A 276 -3.91 -18.98 -15.10
N ARG A 277 -5.04 -18.51 -15.62
CA ARG A 277 -6.34 -18.66 -14.94
C ARG A 277 -6.71 -20.13 -14.76
N ALA A 278 -6.45 -20.99 -15.76
CA ALA A 278 -6.69 -22.42 -15.66
C ALA A 278 -5.89 -23.07 -14.51
N ALA A 279 -4.60 -22.72 -14.38
CA ALA A 279 -3.75 -23.24 -13.30
C ALA A 279 -4.24 -22.82 -11.91
N LEU A 280 -4.64 -21.56 -11.73
CA LEU A 280 -5.16 -21.06 -10.47
C LEU A 280 -6.53 -21.67 -10.12
N ASN A 281 -7.43 -21.78 -11.09
CA ASN A 281 -8.72 -22.46 -10.92
C ASN A 281 -8.51 -23.92 -10.50
N PHE A 282 -7.61 -24.64 -11.17
CA PHE A 282 -7.26 -26.01 -10.80
C PHE A 282 -6.79 -26.10 -9.34
N LEU A 283 -5.88 -25.22 -8.92
CA LEU A 283 -5.34 -25.23 -7.55
C LEU A 283 -6.43 -24.93 -6.50
N ARG A 284 -7.31 -23.96 -6.76
CA ARG A 284 -8.47 -23.65 -5.90
C ARG A 284 -9.43 -24.84 -5.82
N ASP A 285 -9.78 -25.42 -6.96
CA ASP A 285 -10.78 -26.49 -7.04
C ASP A 285 -10.27 -27.81 -6.45
N ASP A 286 -8.96 -28.04 -6.47
CA ASP A 286 -8.30 -29.15 -5.76
C ASP A 286 -8.28 -28.92 -4.22
N LEU A 287 -8.05 -27.68 -3.78
CA LEU A 287 -8.10 -27.33 -2.36
C LEU A 287 -9.50 -27.49 -1.76
N ALA A 288 -10.55 -27.09 -2.48
CA ALA A 288 -11.91 -27.00 -1.95
C ALA A 288 -12.42 -28.28 -1.25
N PRO A 289 -12.41 -29.49 -1.87
CA PRO A 289 -12.85 -30.71 -1.20
C PRO A 289 -11.90 -31.16 -0.08
N LYS A 290 -10.60 -30.88 -0.20
CA LYS A 290 -9.61 -31.19 0.85
C LYS A 290 -9.80 -30.32 2.08
N PHE A 291 -10.13 -29.04 1.88
CA PHE A 291 -10.49 -28.10 2.93
C PHE A 291 -11.79 -28.52 3.61
N ASP A 292 -12.82 -28.91 2.86
CA ASP A 292 -14.09 -29.35 3.41
C ASP A 292 -13.91 -30.59 4.32
N ALA A 293 -13.19 -31.60 3.82
CA ALA A 293 -12.95 -32.84 4.57
C ALA A 293 -12.05 -32.64 5.80
N ALA A 294 -10.92 -31.93 5.66
CA ALA A 294 -9.99 -31.69 6.77
C ALA A 294 -10.54 -30.66 7.77
N GLY A 295 -11.25 -29.66 7.28
CA GLY A 295 -11.93 -28.63 8.05
C GLY A 295 -13.09 -29.21 8.85
N GLY A 296 -13.92 -30.08 8.28
CA GLY A 296 -15.08 -30.68 8.96
C GLY A 296 -14.72 -31.55 10.17
N ALA A 297 -13.47 -32.00 10.27
CA ALA A 297 -12.96 -32.67 11.47
C ALA A 297 -12.70 -31.71 12.65
N LEU A 298 -12.46 -30.42 12.36
CA LEU A 298 -12.01 -29.41 13.33
C LEU A 298 -13.06 -28.30 13.55
N LEU A 299 -13.81 -27.94 12.51
CA LEU A 299 -14.74 -26.83 12.42
C LEU A 299 -16.14 -27.36 12.12
N ARG A 300 -17.16 -26.78 12.75
CA ARG A 300 -18.57 -27.18 12.62
C ARG A 300 -19.03 -27.04 11.17
N GLU A 301 -18.87 -25.84 10.63
CA GLU A 301 -19.18 -25.49 9.26
C GLU A 301 -17.94 -24.78 8.67
N PRO A 302 -17.05 -25.50 7.96
CA PRO A 302 -15.78 -24.95 7.50
C PRO A 302 -15.93 -23.71 6.60
N TRP A 303 -16.98 -23.68 5.78
CA TRP A 303 -17.24 -22.56 4.88
C TRP A 303 -17.76 -21.32 5.60
N ASP A 304 -18.58 -21.48 6.64
CA ASP A 304 -19.02 -20.36 7.49
C ASP A 304 -17.84 -19.80 8.29
N ALA A 305 -17.00 -20.68 8.85
CA ALA A 305 -15.75 -20.27 9.49
C ALA A 305 -14.83 -19.50 8.53
N ARG A 306 -14.78 -19.91 7.25
CA ARG A 306 -14.04 -19.20 6.22
C ARG A 306 -14.63 -17.82 5.92
N ASP A 307 -15.96 -17.70 5.84
CA ASP A 307 -16.62 -16.41 5.61
C ASP A 307 -16.38 -15.45 6.78
N ASP A 308 -16.41 -15.94 8.02
CA ASP A 308 -16.15 -15.15 9.22
C ASP A 308 -14.66 -14.84 9.45
N TYR A 309 -13.74 -15.51 8.74
CA TYR A 309 -12.30 -15.37 8.97
C TYR A 309 -11.80 -13.94 8.78
N VAL A 310 -12.52 -13.12 8.00
CA VAL A 310 -12.23 -11.68 7.84
C VAL A 310 -12.16 -10.92 9.16
N GLU A 311 -12.87 -11.36 10.21
CA GLU A 311 -12.77 -10.78 11.56
C GLU A 311 -11.32 -10.75 12.05
N LEU A 312 -10.60 -11.86 11.87
CA LEU A 312 -9.21 -12.02 12.30
C LEU A 312 -8.20 -11.32 11.37
N LEU A 313 -8.62 -11.01 10.14
CA LEU A 313 -7.79 -10.35 9.12
C LEU A 313 -7.90 -8.83 9.20
N ALA A 314 -9.11 -8.34 9.41
CA ALA A 314 -9.44 -6.91 9.43
C ALA A 314 -9.10 -6.29 10.78
N ASP A 315 -9.41 -6.97 11.89
CA ASP A 315 -9.14 -6.49 13.25
C ASP A 315 -7.99 -7.29 13.90
N ARG A 316 -6.87 -6.61 14.17
CA ARG A 316 -5.71 -7.19 14.84
C ARG A 316 -5.97 -7.51 16.32
N ALA A 317 -6.97 -6.88 16.93
CA ALA A 317 -7.36 -7.12 18.31
C ALA A 317 -8.34 -8.31 18.45
N ALA A 318 -8.87 -8.83 17.34
CA ALA A 318 -9.80 -9.94 17.36
C ALA A 318 -9.16 -11.20 17.98
N SER A 319 -9.91 -11.84 18.88
CA SER A 319 -9.44 -13.02 19.60
C SER A 319 -9.60 -14.28 18.75
N ARG A 320 -8.47 -14.92 18.42
CA ARG A 320 -8.44 -16.23 17.78
C ARG A 320 -9.05 -17.33 18.65
N GLU A 321 -8.87 -17.24 19.96
CA GLU A 321 -9.44 -18.20 20.90
C GLU A 321 -10.98 -18.16 20.85
N GLU A 322 -11.56 -16.96 20.86
CA GLU A 322 -13.01 -16.80 20.77
C GLU A 322 -13.56 -17.24 19.41
N PHE A 323 -12.86 -16.88 18.33
CA PHE A 323 -13.19 -17.33 16.98
C PHE A 323 -13.21 -18.87 16.89
N LEU A 324 -12.15 -19.53 17.36
CA LEU A 324 -12.05 -20.99 17.35
C LEU A 324 -13.09 -21.62 18.27
N ARG A 325 -13.37 -21.04 19.45
CA ARG A 325 -14.41 -21.53 20.36
C ARG A 325 -15.81 -21.53 19.72
N ARG A 326 -16.10 -20.52 18.90
CA ARG A 326 -17.37 -20.38 18.17
C ARG A 326 -17.50 -21.42 17.04
N HIS A 327 -16.42 -21.61 16.28
CA HIS A 327 -16.44 -22.42 15.06
C HIS A 327 -16.00 -23.87 15.24
N ALA A 328 -15.28 -24.22 16.29
CA ALA A 328 -14.76 -25.56 16.48
C ALA A 328 -15.84 -26.58 16.87
N THR A 329 -15.68 -27.82 16.41
CA THR A 329 -16.56 -28.95 16.77
C THR A 329 -16.36 -29.40 18.22
N HIS A 330 -15.16 -29.18 18.78
CA HIS A 330 -14.76 -29.56 20.13
C HIS A 330 -13.64 -28.63 20.63
N LYS A 331 -13.16 -28.84 21.85
CA LYS A 331 -11.99 -28.11 22.37
C LYS A 331 -10.73 -28.62 21.67
N LEU A 332 -10.20 -27.83 20.75
CA LEU A 332 -9.02 -28.16 19.96
C LEU A 332 -7.74 -28.18 20.84
N SER A 333 -6.84 -29.09 20.55
CA SER A 333 -5.45 -29.01 21.01
C SER A 333 -4.69 -27.90 20.26
N ARG A 334 -3.55 -27.43 20.79
CA ARG A 334 -2.73 -26.39 20.10
C ARG A 334 -2.34 -26.77 18.66
N GLU A 335 -2.10 -28.05 18.41
CA GLU A 335 -1.79 -28.54 17.06
C GLU A 335 -3.00 -28.46 16.12
N GLU A 336 -4.19 -28.78 16.64
CA GLU A 336 -5.44 -28.70 15.90
C GLU A 336 -5.87 -27.24 15.66
N GLU A 337 -5.69 -26.36 16.64
CA GLU A 337 -5.90 -24.91 16.48
C GLU A 337 -5.03 -24.36 15.35
N ALA A 338 -3.74 -24.67 15.39
CA ALA A 338 -2.80 -24.26 14.36
C ALA A 338 -3.21 -24.80 12.98
N ARG A 339 -3.60 -26.08 12.90
CA ARG A 339 -4.05 -26.70 11.65
C ARG A 339 -5.35 -26.07 11.13
N ALA A 340 -6.32 -25.79 11.99
CA ALA A 340 -7.57 -25.13 11.61
C ALA A 340 -7.30 -23.73 11.04
N LEU A 341 -6.42 -22.95 11.69
CA LEU A 341 -6.02 -21.64 11.20
C LEU A 341 -5.22 -21.71 9.89
N THR A 342 -4.32 -22.70 9.74
CA THR A 342 -3.59 -22.91 8.47
C THR A 342 -4.55 -23.24 7.31
N LEU A 343 -5.60 -24.03 7.55
CA LEU A 343 -6.63 -24.32 6.55
C LEU A 343 -7.41 -23.06 6.13
N LEU A 344 -7.74 -22.19 7.08
CA LEU A 344 -8.41 -20.90 6.80
C LEU A 344 -7.48 -19.93 6.05
N GLU A 345 -6.20 -19.88 6.42
CA GLU A 345 -5.17 -19.13 5.67
C GLU A 345 -4.97 -19.66 4.25
N ALA A 346 -5.08 -20.97 4.03
CA ALA A 346 -5.04 -21.56 2.69
C ALA A 346 -6.22 -21.04 1.84
N GLN A 347 -7.44 -21.04 2.39
CA GLN A 347 -8.61 -20.46 1.72
C GLN A 347 -8.45 -18.97 1.45
N ARG A 348 -7.95 -18.18 2.42
CA ARG A 348 -7.63 -16.76 2.21
C ARG A 348 -6.67 -16.57 1.05
N THR A 349 -5.61 -17.37 0.99
CA THR A 349 -4.60 -17.29 -0.06
C THR A 349 -5.16 -17.68 -1.43
N ALA A 350 -6.07 -18.67 -1.47
CA ALA A 350 -6.79 -19.06 -2.68
C ALA A 350 -7.70 -17.93 -3.22
N LEU A 351 -8.21 -17.04 -2.36
CA LEU A 351 -8.93 -15.84 -2.79
C LEU A 351 -8.00 -14.73 -3.27
N ALA A 352 -6.87 -14.54 -2.58
CA ALA A 352 -5.92 -13.47 -2.85
C ALA A 352 -5.21 -13.61 -4.20
N MET A 353 -5.02 -14.85 -4.71
CA MET A 353 -4.41 -15.09 -6.03
C MET A 353 -5.26 -14.62 -7.22
N TYR A 354 -6.46 -14.06 -7.00
CA TYR A 354 -7.34 -13.57 -8.07
C TYR A 354 -7.41 -12.04 -8.18
N ALA A 355 -6.49 -11.31 -7.55
CA ALA A 355 -6.40 -9.86 -7.70
C ALA A 355 -6.31 -9.47 -9.20
N SER A 356 -7.19 -8.57 -9.66
CA SER A 356 -7.37 -8.30 -11.09
C SER A 356 -6.11 -7.78 -11.79
N CYS A 357 -5.24 -7.07 -11.06
CA CYS A 357 -3.99 -6.51 -11.56
C CYS A 357 -3.04 -7.59 -12.12
N GLY A 358 -3.14 -8.84 -11.65
CA GLY A 358 -2.37 -9.98 -12.15
C GLY A 358 -2.64 -10.36 -13.61
N TRP A 359 -3.67 -9.80 -14.25
CA TRP A 359 -3.96 -9.97 -15.68
C TRP A 359 -3.97 -8.66 -16.47
N PHE A 360 -3.90 -7.50 -15.82
CA PHE A 360 -4.18 -6.22 -16.46
C PHE A 360 -3.09 -5.81 -17.47
N PHE A 361 -1.84 -6.07 -17.12
CA PHE A 361 -0.65 -5.69 -17.88
C PHE A 361 -0.26 -6.74 -18.93
N ASN A 362 0.97 -6.64 -19.44
CA ASN A 362 1.33 -7.20 -20.74
C ASN A 362 1.97 -8.60 -20.68
N ASP A 363 2.49 -9.02 -19.53
CA ASP A 363 3.30 -10.24 -19.46
C ASP A 363 3.17 -10.99 -18.12
N ILE A 364 3.30 -12.32 -18.18
CA ILE A 364 3.25 -13.19 -16.99
C ILE A 364 4.44 -12.97 -16.03
N SER A 365 5.55 -12.43 -16.50
CA SER A 365 6.71 -12.07 -15.66
C SER A 365 6.61 -10.67 -15.03
N GLY A 366 5.51 -9.95 -15.27
CA GLY A 366 5.23 -8.64 -14.67
C GLY A 366 5.00 -8.71 -13.16
N ILE A 367 5.33 -7.63 -12.45
CA ILE A 367 5.36 -7.62 -10.98
C ILE A 367 4.01 -7.99 -10.35
N GLU A 368 2.89 -7.61 -10.97
CA GLU A 368 1.53 -7.90 -10.52
C GLU A 368 1.22 -9.39 -10.66
N THR A 369 1.54 -9.97 -11.82
CA THR A 369 1.36 -11.40 -12.07
C THR A 369 2.26 -12.24 -11.16
N LEU A 370 3.49 -11.78 -10.89
CA LEU A 370 4.38 -12.43 -9.92
C LEU A 370 3.79 -12.46 -8.50
N GLN A 371 3.02 -11.43 -8.08
CA GLN A 371 2.31 -11.49 -6.79
C GLN A 371 1.22 -12.57 -6.79
N THR A 372 0.48 -12.71 -7.89
CA THR A 372 -0.50 -13.79 -8.06
C THR A 372 0.17 -15.18 -7.94
N LEU A 373 1.33 -15.36 -8.58
CA LEU A 373 2.11 -16.60 -8.49
C LEU A 373 2.67 -16.85 -7.08
N ARG A 374 3.07 -15.80 -6.36
CA ARG A 374 3.49 -15.92 -4.95
C ARG A 374 2.34 -16.38 -4.05
N HIS A 375 1.12 -15.90 -4.27
CA HIS A 375 -0.05 -16.41 -3.56
C HIS A 375 -0.29 -17.90 -3.89
N ALA A 376 -0.23 -18.30 -5.17
CA ALA A 376 -0.34 -19.71 -5.53
C ALA A 376 0.75 -20.58 -4.86
N GLY A 377 1.99 -20.08 -4.81
CA GLY A 377 3.09 -20.72 -4.09
C GLY A 377 2.83 -20.87 -2.60
N ARG A 378 2.39 -19.79 -1.93
CA ARG A 378 2.05 -19.83 -0.49
C ARG A 378 0.88 -20.77 -0.23
N LEU A 379 -0.10 -20.86 -1.12
CA LEU A 379 -1.20 -21.81 -0.99
C LEU A 379 -0.70 -23.26 -1.00
N ILE A 380 0.19 -23.61 -1.94
CA ILE A 380 0.81 -24.94 -2.00
C ILE A 380 1.55 -25.28 -0.70
N GLU A 381 2.26 -24.31 -0.11
CA GLU A 381 2.91 -24.49 1.19
C GLU A 381 1.91 -24.74 2.31
N LEU A 382 0.86 -23.91 2.41
CA LEU A 382 -0.17 -24.00 3.45
C LEU A 382 -0.94 -25.34 3.37
N MET A 383 -1.13 -25.87 2.16
CA MET A 383 -1.67 -27.22 1.96
C MET A 383 -0.77 -28.28 2.62
N GLY A 384 0.53 -28.25 2.33
CA GLY A 384 1.50 -29.16 2.95
C GLY A 384 1.58 -29.00 4.47
N GLU A 385 1.60 -27.76 4.96
CA GLU A 385 1.59 -27.43 6.39
C GLU A 385 0.33 -27.95 7.12
N SER A 386 -0.79 -28.04 6.39
CA SER A 386 -2.09 -28.57 6.86
C SER A 386 -2.23 -30.09 6.75
N ARG A 387 -1.17 -30.79 6.32
CA ARG A 387 -1.14 -32.24 6.03
C ARG A 387 -2.06 -32.63 4.86
N LEU A 388 -2.25 -31.74 3.90
CA LEU A 388 -2.88 -32.03 2.63
C LEU A 388 -1.80 -32.37 1.60
N ASP A 389 -2.16 -33.17 0.60
CA ASP A 389 -1.26 -33.46 -0.54
C ASP A 389 -1.43 -32.37 -1.61
N PRO A 390 -0.44 -31.48 -1.86
CA PRO A 390 -0.56 -30.42 -2.85
C PRO A 390 -0.31 -30.94 -4.27
N PRO A 391 -1.13 -30.53 -5.27
CA PRO A 391 -1.06 -31.07 -6.63
C PRO A 391 0.02 -30.37 -7.49
N VAL A 392 1.25 -30.26 -6.97
CA VAL A 392 2.32 -29.42 -7.55
C VAL A 392 2.66 -29.80 -8.99
N ALA A 393 2.81 -31.08 -9.28
CA ALA A 393 3.19 -31.56 -10.62
C ALA A 393 2.15 -31.16 -11.67
N ARG A 394 0.85 -31.36 -11.37
CA ARG A 394 -0.25 -31.01 -12.29
C ARG A 394 -0.41 -29.50 -12.42
N PHE A 395 -0.22 -28.75 -11.34
CA PHE A 395 -0.22 -27.29 -11.39
C PHE A 395 0.89 -26.76 -12.32
N LEU A 396 2.12 -27.27 -12.17
CA LEU A 396 3.26 -26.90 -13.01
C LEU A 396 3.03 -27.27 -14.48
N GLU A 397 2.40 -28.42 -14.75
CA GLU A 397 2.04 -28.83 -16.10
C GLU A 397 1.13 -27.81 -16.78
N ILE A 398 0.02 -27.43 -16.13
CA ILE A 398 -0.95 -26.47 -16.69
C ILE A 398 -0.30 -25.10 -16.89
N ILE A 399 0.42 -24.59 -15.89
CA ILE A 399 0.99 -23.24 -15.96
C ILE A 399 2.18 -23.15 -16.93
N SER A 400 2.79 -24.28 -17.30
CA SER A 400 3.85 -24.32 -18.31
C SER A 400 3.36 -23.85 -19.70
N GLU A 401 2.06 -23.92 -19.96
CA GLU A 401 1.45 -23.41 -21.20
C GLU A 401 1.43 -21.88 -21.27
N ALA A 402 1.49 -21.21 -20.12
CA ALA A 402 1.57 -19.76 -20.04
C ALA A 402 2.98 -19.29 -20.44
N LYS A 403 3.17 -18.80 -21.67
CA LYS A 403 4.49 -18.36 -22.15
C LYS A 403 4.70 -16.87 -21.93
N SER A 404 5.85 -16.51 -21.38
CA SER A 404 6.31 -15.12 -21.33
C SER A 404 6.61 -14.60 -22.73
N ASN A 405 6.27 -13.33 -22.97
CA ASN A 405 6.70 -12.56 -24.13
C ASN A 405 8.20 -12.23 -24.07
N VAL A 406 8.80 -12.28 -22.88
CA VAL A 406 10.26 -12.17 -22.67
C VAL A 406 10.86 -13.57 -22.69
N ALA A 407 11.62 -13.89 -23.74
CA ALA A 407 12.13 -15.25 -24.01
C ALA A 407 12.99 -15.81 -22.86
N GLU A 408 13.81 -14.97 -22.23
CA GLU A 408 14.72 -15.33 -21.14
C GLU A 408 13.99 -15.74 -19.85
N LYS A 409 12.71 -15.36 -19.72
CA LYS A 409 11.85 -15.72 -18.59
C LYS A 409 11.20 -17.09 -18.75
N GLY A 410 11.05 -17.57 -19.99
CA GLY A 410 10.52 -18.91 -20.28
C GLY A 410 9.01 -19.04 -20.07
N SER A 411 8.59 -20.17 -19.49
CA SER A 411 7.20 -20.48 -19.20
C SER A 411 6.75 -20.04 -17.80
N GLY A 412 5.45 -20.07 -17.55
CA GLY A 412 4.87 -19.83 -16.24
C GLY A 412 5.40 -20.80 -15.19
N ALA A 413 5.75 -22.03 -15.57
CA ALA A 413 6.38 -23.00 -14.68
C ALA A 413 7.82 -22.57 -14.31
N ASP A 414 8.60 -22.13 -15.29
CA ASP A 414 9.97 -21.60 -15.06
C ASP A 414 9.94 -20.38 -14.15
N ILE A 415 9.00 -19.46 -14.43
CA ILE A 415 8.79 -18.24 -13.65
C ILE A 415 8.34 -18.59 -12.24
N PHE A 416 7.37 -19.51 -12.09
CA PHE A 416 6.87 -19.94 -10.79
C PHE A 416 7.98 -20.55 -9.94
N LEU A 417 8.74 -21.50 -10.46
CA LEU A 417 9.82 -22.17 -9.72
C LEU A 417 10.90 -21.17 -9.29
N ARG A 418 11.31 -20.25 -10.17
CA ARG A 418 12.26 -19.19 -9.81
C ARG A 418 11.68 -18.22 -8.78
N THR A 419 10.46 -17.75 -9.00
CA THR A 419 9.84 -16.70 -8.18
C THR A 419 9.51 -17.21 -6.79
N VAL A 420 8.86 -18.37 -6.70
CA VAL A 420 8.45 -18.96 -5.43
C VAL A 420 9.70 -19.26 -4.60
N GLU A 421 10.67 -20.00 -5.13
CA GLU A 421 11.85 -20.37 -4.35
C GLU A 421 12.60 -19.15 -3.78
N HIS A 422 12.77 -18.08 -4.56
CA HIS A 422 13.45 -16.87 -4.09
C HIS A 422 12.59 -15.96 -3.20
N SER A 423 11.25 -16.01 -3.33
CA SER A 423 10.33 -15.16 -2.56
C SER A 423 9.87 -15.81 -1.25
N ARG A 424 10.18 -17.09 -1.03
CA ARG A 424 9.81 -17.81 0.19
C ARG A 424 10.39 -17.14 1.43
N VAL A 425 9.51 -16.87 2.39
CA VAL A 425 9.87 -16.34 3.71
C VAL A 425 9.61 -17.44 4.72
N THR A 426 10.53 -18.40 4.79
CA THR A 426 10.46 -19.50 5.75
C THR A 426 10.81 -19.01 7.16
N PRO A 427 10.36 -19.70 8.23
CA PRO A 427 10.76 -19.38 9.60
C PRO A 427 12.30 -19.37 9.76
N GLN A 428 13.01 -20.26 9.08
CA GLN A 428 14.48 -20.30 9.04
C GLN A 428 15.07 -19.02 8.43
N ARG A 429 14.54 -18.58 7.28
CA ARG A 429 14.98 -17.33 6.64
C ARG A 429 14.70 -16.12 7.52
N VAL A 430 13.58 -16.08 8.23
CA VAL A 430 13.26 -15.03 9.20
C VAL A 430 14.26 -15.03 10.36
N ALA A 431 14.55 -16.20 10.95
CA ALA A 431 15.55 -16.33 12.01
C ALA A 431 16.95 -15.88 11.56
N ALA A 432 17.38 -16.29 10.36
CA ALA A 432 18.64 -15.87 9.76
C ALA A 432 18.67 -14.36 9.49
N HIS A 433 17.61 -13.80 8.91
CA HIS A 433 17.46 -12.36 8.67
C HIS A 433 17.58 -11.57 9.98
N LEU A 434 16.93 -12.01 11.05
CA LEU A 434 17.00 -11.37 12.36
C LEU A 434 18.41 -11.43 12.95
N ALA A 435 19.09 -12.58 12.87
CA ALA A 435 20.46 -12.74 13.34
C ALA A 435 21.45 -11.85 12.57
N VAL A 436 21.35 -11.80 11.24
CA VAL A 436 22.19 -10.92 10.42
C VAL A 436 21.88 -9.44 10.71
N CYS A 437 20.60 -9.07 10.88
CA CYS A 437 20.23 -7.72 11.29
C CYS A 437 20.83 -7.35 12.66
N ASP A 438 20.86 -8.26 13.62
CA ASP A 438 21.48 -8.02 14.92
C ASP A 438 22.99 -7.77 14.78
N LEU A 439 23.70 -8.57 13.99
CA LEU A 439 25.12 -8.35 13.71
C LEU A 439 25.40 -6.98 13.06
N ILE A 440 24.53 -6.52 12.16
CA ILE A 440 24.59 -5.18 11.57
C ILE A 440 24.37 -4.14 12.69
N GLU A 441 23.40 -4.37 13.57
CA GLU A 441 23.05 -3.51 14.69
C GLU A 441 24.03 -3.65 15.87
N ARG A 442 25.26 -3.14 15.70
CA ARG A 442 26.40 -3.39 16.60
C ARG A 442 26.21 -3.14 18.10
N ASP A 443 25.18 -2.41 18.57
CA ASP A 443 24.97 -2.09 20.00
C ASP A 443 23.54 -1.66 20.37
N THR A 444 22.55 -1.75 19.48
CA THR A 444 21.17 -1.36 19.77
C THR A 444 20.37 -2.61 20.10
N GLN A 445 19.93 -2.76 21.35
CA GLN A 445 18.88 -3.70 21.76
C GLN A 445 17.55 -3.27 21.10
N THR A 446 17.44 -3.41 19.78
CA THR A 446 16.17 -3.27 19.10
C THR A 446 15.55 -4.65 19.07
N ASP A 447 14.88 -5.03 20.16
CA ASP A 447 14.06 -6.25 20.22
C ASP A 447 12.86 -6.04 19.30
N ALA A 448 13.05 -6.30 18.00
CA ALA A 448 11.96 -6.33 17.06
C ALA A 448 10.98 -7.41 17.52
N ARG A 449 9.87 -6.99 18.14
CA ARG A 449 8.83 -7.90 18.65
C ARG A 449 8.06 -8.61 17.53
N GLU A 450 8.09 -8.04 16.33
CA GLU A 450 7.41 -8.55 15.14
C GLU A 450 8.33 -8.43 13.92
N SER A 451 8.38 -9.47 13.10
CA SER A 451 9.07 -9.45 11.80
C SER A 451 8.38 -10.40 10.82
N ALA A 452 8.05 -9.90 9.62
CA ALA A 452 7.51 -10.70 8.52
C ALA A 452 6.29 -11.58 8.87
N GLY A 453 5.43 -11.11 9.79
CA GLY A 453 4.24 -11.86 10.24
C GLY A 453 4.49 -12.84 11.38
N TYR A 454 5.68 -12.82 11.99
CA TYR A 454 6.01 -13.60 13.19
C TYR A 454 6.18 -12.67 14.39
N ASP A 455 5.65 -13.10 15.53
CA ASP A 455 6.07 -12.58 16.83
C ASP A 455 7.40 -13.24 17.22
N VAL A 456 8.35 -12.43 17.70
CA VAL A 456 9.75 -12.83 17.88
C VAL A 456 10.15 -12.75 19.36
N GLU A 457 10.67 -13.86 19.87
CA GLU A 457 11.26 -13.95 21.21
C GLU A 457 12.77 -14.25 21.08
N LYS A 458 13.61 -13.37 21.63
CA LYS A 458 15.08 -13.46 21.61
C LYS A 458 15.58 -14.09 22.93
N LEU A 459 16.21 -15.26 22.88
CA LEU A 459 16.59 -16.06 24.05
C LEU A 459 18.08 -16.45 24.03
N ASP A 460 18.73 -16.42 25.20
CA ASP A 460 20.13 -16.86 25.43
C ASP A 460 21.18 -16.31 24.46
N PHE A 461 21.03 -15.05 24.06
CA PHE A 461 21.98 -14.43 23.14
C PHE A 461 23.29 -14.05 23.82
N ARG A 462 24.38 -14.43 23.18
CA ARG A 462 25.75 -14.03 23.52
C ARG A 462 26.42 -13.50 22.28
N LYS A 463 26.93 -12.27 22.34
CA LYS A 463 27.62 -11.58 21.25
C LYS A 463 28.95 -11.02 21.73
N ARG A 464 30.03 -11.25 20.98
CA ARG A 464 31.35 -10.67 21.26
C ARG A 464 32.12 -10.44 19.97
N ARG A 465 32.97 -9.41 19.98
CA ARG A 465 33.91 -9.10 18.90
C ARG A 465 35.34 -9.44 19.31
N HIS A 466 36.09 -10.04 18.40
CA HIS A 466 37.52 -10.28 18.52
C HIS A 466 38.22 -9.90 17.20
N GLY A 467 38.98 -8.79 17.23
CA GLY A 467 39.56 -8.21 16.02
C GLY A 467 38.50 -7.76 15.01
N ARG A 468 38.55 -8.31 13.79
CA ARG A 468 37.57 -8.04 12.72
C ARG A 468 36.35 -8.95 12.77
N VAL A 469 36.40 -10.04 13.54
CA VAL A 469 35.33 -11.04 13.61
C VAL A 469 34.39 -10.72 14.76
N THR A 470 33.09 -10.70 14.49
CA THR A 470 32.05 -10.69 15.52
C THR A 470 31.34 -12.03 15.48
N LEU A 471 31.18 -12.68 16.63
CA LEU A 471 30.42 -13.92 16.80
C LEU A 471 29.21 -13.64 17.68
N GLU A 472 28.09 -14.21 17.29
CA GLU A 472 26.85 -14.26 18.05
C GLU A 472 26.31 -15.69 18.07
N THR A 473 25.85 -16.15 19.23
CA THR A 473 25.08 -17.39 19.37
C THR A 473 23.80 -17.09 20.14
N GLY A 474 22.69 -17.70 19.78
CA GLY A 474 21.42 -17.46 20.47
C GLY A 474 20.31 -18.39 20.03
N ARG A 475 19.11 -18.15 20.57
CA ARG A 475 17.88 -18.88 20.25
C ARG A 475 16.77 -17.90 19.87
N PHE A 476 16.11 -18.13 18.74
CA PHE A 476 14.88 -17.42 18.40
C PHE A 476 13.68 -18.35 18.56
N ALA A 477 12.64 -17.90 19.25
CA ALA A 477 11.31 -18.47 19.12
C ALA A 477 10.46 -17.55 18.26
N LEU A 478 9.93 -18.09 17.16
CA LEU A 478 9.10 -17.41 16.19
C LEU A 478 7.70 -18.00 16.26
N GLU A 479 6.70 -17.18 16.50
CA GLU A 479 5.30 -17.59 16.48
C GLU A 479 4.59 -16.92 15.30
N GLU A 480 4.08 -17.71 14.35
CA GLU A 480 3.37 -17.15 13.20
C GLU A 480 2.05 -16.54 13.65
N ARG A 481 1.85 -15.24 13.44
CA ARG A 481 0.66 -14.53 13.92
C ARG A 481 -0.63 -15.07 13.32
N ALA A 482 -0.58 -15.55 12.08
CA ALA A 482 -1.75 -16.04 11.38
C ALA A 482 -2.25 -17.38 11.95
N THR A 483 -1.32 -18.29 12.29
CA THR A 483 -1.62 -19.70 12.61
C THR A 483 -1.26 -20.12 14.03
N HIS A 484 -0.58 -19.26 14.80
CA HIS A 484 0.03 -19.57 16.11
C HIS A 484 1.02 -20.74 16.09
N ARG A 485 1.57 -21.09 14.92
CA ARG A 485 2.62 -22.10 14.81
C ARG A 485 3.91 -21.54 15.40
N ARG A 486 4.46 -22.25 16.39
CA ARG A 486 5.71 -21.90 17.06
C ARG A 486 6.89 -22.68 16.46
N HIS A 487 7.94 -21.95 16.12
CA HIS A 487 9.19 -22.45 15.56
C HIS A 487 10.34 -21.94 16.41
N GLU A 488 11.18 -22.86 16.92
CA GLU A 488 12.34 -22.48 17.70
C GLU A 488 13.63 -22.88 16.98
N PHE A 489 14.59 -21.97 16.93
CA PHE A 489 15.86 -22.14 16.24
C PHE A 489 17.03 -21.80 17.16
N ALA A 490 18.06 -22.63 17.14
CA ALA A 490 19.38 -22.31 17.67
C ALA A 490 20.26 -21.84 16.51
N LEU A 491 21.03 -20.78 16.73
CA LEU A 491 21.86 -20.19 15.68
C LEU A 491 23.24 -19.78 16.15
N ALA A 492 24.17 -19.76 15.19
CA ALA A 492 25.47 -19.13 15.30
C ALA A 492 25.66 -18.20 14.09
N ALA A 493 25.77 -16.90 14.35
CA ALA A 493 25.96 -15.88 13.34
C ALA A 493 27.32 -15.19 13.50
N MET A 494 27.98 -14.90 12.38
CA MET A 494 29.31 -14.29 12.33
C MET A 494 29.35 -13.15 11.31
N HIS A 495 30.10 -12.09 11.66
CA HIS A 495 30.47 -11.01 10.74
C HIS A 495 31.99 -10.96 10.64
N PHE A 496 32.54 -11.12 9.43
CA PHE A 496 34.00 -11.15 9.21
C PHE A 496 34.58 -9.78 8.81
N GLY A 497 33.71 -8.81 8.52
CA GLY A 497 34.07 -7.50 7.99
C GLY A 497 33.22 -7.14 6.78
N GLU A 498 33.09 -5.84 6.49
CA GLU A 498 32.40 -5.33 5.29
C GLU A 498 31.03 -6.00 5.04
N VAL A 499 30.92 -6.80 3.98
CA VAL A 499 29.71 -7.47 3.50
C VAL A 499 29.70 -8.99 3.77
N ASP A 500 30.68 -9.51 4.51
CA ASP A 500 30.81 -10.94 4.76
C ASP A 500 30.08 -11.35 6.05
N TYR A 501 28.85 -11.84 5.87
CA TYR A 501 27.99 -12.35 6.94
C TYR A 501 27.74 -13.84 6.75
N TYR A 502 27.68 -14.57 7.86
CA TYR A 502 27.40 -15.99 7.89
C TYR A 502 26.46 -16.30 9.05
N CYS A 503 25.46 -17.14 8.82
CA CYS A 503 24.55 -17.62 9.85
C CYS A 503 24.28 -19.10 9.61
N ALA A 504 24.63 -19.94 10.58
CA ALA A 504 24.22 -21.35 10.64
C ALA A 504 23.05 -21.50 11.61
N LEU A 505 22.04 -22.30 11.23
CA LEU A 505 20.87 -22.52 12.06
C LEU A 505 20.34 -23.96 12.03
N ARG A 506 19.77 -24.39 13.16
CA ARG A 506 19.03 -25.64 13.31
C ARG A 506 17.80 -25.41 14.14
N ARG A 507 16.83 -26.30 13.98
CA ARG A 507 15.70 -26.39 14.90
C ARG A 507 16.21 -26.66 16.32
N PHE A 508 15.71 -25.89 17.27
CA PHE A 508 16.03 -26.07 18.68
C PHE A 508 15.41 -27.38 19.19
N GLU A 509 16.23 -28.19 19.86
CA GLU A 509 15.82 -29.49 20.42
C GLU A 509 15.80 -29.43 21.94
N ASP A 510 16.93 -29.05 22.54
CA ASP A 510 17.08 -28.98 23.99
C ASP A 510 18.15 -27.95 24.41
N ALA A 511 17.98 -27.43 25.63
CA ALA A 511 18.84 -26.39 26.17
C ALA A 511 20.28 -26.88 26.43
N LYS A 512 20.45 -28.16 26.82
CA LYS A 512 21.76 -28.71 27.18
C LYS A 512 22.66 -28.85 25.95
N LYS A 513 22.15 -29.40 24.85
CA LYS A 513 22.86 -29.47 23.56
C LYS A 513 23.21 -28.09 23.04
N PHE A 514 22.31 -27.10 23.20
CA PHE A 514 22.61 -25.73 22.82
C PHE A 514 23.76 -25.13 23.64
N GLU A 515 23.76 -25.32 24.97
CA GLU A 515 24.84 -24.86 25.83
C GLU A 515 26.18 -25.54 25.50
N GLU A 516 26.17 -26.85 25.24
CA GLU A 516 27.36 -27.60 24.82
C GLU A 516 27.90 -27.10 23.47
N ALA A 517 27.03 -26.97 22.46
CA ALA A 517 27.36 -26.43 21.14
C ALA A 517 27.93 -25.01 21.21
N SER A 518 27.26 -24.13 21.95
CA SER A 518 27.68 -22.75 22.17
C SER A 518 29.03 -22.70 22.87
N SER A 519 29.22 -23.49 23.93
CA SER A 519 30.48 -23.53 24.69
C SER A 519 31.67 -23.99 23.84
N GLN A 520 31.48 -24.99 22.98
CA GLN A 520 32.52 -25.46 22.06
C GLN A 520 32.93 -24.35 21.08
N LEU A 521 31.97 -23.68 20.45
CA LEU A 521 32.24 -22.60 19.51
C LEU A 521 32.92 -21.41 20.20
N TRP A 522 32.46 -21.03 21.39
CA TRP A 522 33.04 -19.93 22.19
C TRP A 522 34.45 -20.21 22.68
N THR A 523 34.80 -21.48 22.94
CA THR A 523 36.16 -21.88 23.34
C THR A 523 37.16 -21.68 22.20
N LEU A 524 36.73 -21.93 20.97
CA LEU A 524 37.55 -21.80 19.77
C LEU A 524 37.62 -20.37 19.23
N PHE A 525 36.65 -19.51 19.54
CA PHE A 525 36.50 -18.17 18.95
C PHE A 525 37.75 -17.28 19.00
N ARG A 526 38.58 -17.41 20.05
CA ARG A 526 39.78 -16.57 20.22
C ARG A 526 41.02 -17.08 19.48
N THR A 527 41.10 -18.37 19.19
CA THR A 527 42.36 -19.02 18.78
C THR A 527 42.25 -19.78 17.46
N ALA A 528 41.05 -20.16 17.05
CA ALA A 528 40.84 -20.92 15.83
C ALA A 528 40.82 -20.03 14.57
N SER A 529 41.15 -20.65 13.42
CA SER A 529 41.03 -20.00 12.11
C SER A 529 39.57 -19.96 11.64
N LEU A 530 39.25 -19.05 10.71
CA LEU A 530 37.90 -18.91 10.15
C LEU A 530 37.32 -20.23 9.60
N PRO A 531 38.06 -21.05 8.82
CA PRO A 531 37.52 -22.32 8.32
C PRO A 531 37.15 -23.31 9.44
N VAL A 532 37.87 -23.28 10.57
CA VAL A 532 37.55 -24.12 11.73
C VAL A 532 36.28 -23.61 12.41
N LEU A 533 36.13 -22.30 12.58
CA LEU A 533 34.92 -21.71 13.18
C LEU A 533 33.67 -22.00 12.34
N LEU A 534 33.74 -21.84 11.02
CA LEU A 534 32.64 -22.14 10.11
C LEU A 534 32.24 -23.62 10.18
N ARG A 535 33.23 -24.53 10.15
CA ARG A 535 32.97 -25.97 10.26
C ARG A 535 32.29 -26.33 11.58
N VAL A 536 32.79 -25.83 12.70
CA VAL A 536 32.19 -26.10 14.01
C VAL A 536 30.80 -25.49 14.12
N ALA A 537 30.60 -24.29 13.57
CA ALA A 537 29.26 -23.68 13.51
C ALA A 537 28.30 -24.57 12.71
N GLN A 538 28.69 -25.04 11.53
CA GLN A 538 27.89 -25.95 10.70
C GLN A 538 27.61 -27.29 11.40
N GLU A 539 28.62 -27.90 12.04
CA GLU A 539 28.47 -29.19 12.75
C GLU A 539 27.54 -29.09 13.96
N GLN A 540 27.62 -27.99 14.73
CA GLN A 540 26.88 -27.83 15.98
C GLN A 540 25.50 -27.20 15.78
N PHE A 541 25.43 -26.17 14.94
CA PHE A 541 24.23 -25.38 14.69
C PHE A 541 23.51 -25.76 13.42
N GLY A 542 24.00 -26.69 12.61
CA GLY A 542 23.25 -27.29 11.50
C GLY A 542 23.77 -26.92 10.11
N PRO A 543 23.37 -27.70 9.08
CA PRO A 543 23.87 -27.55 7.71
C PRO A 543 23.23 -26.40 6.93
N GLU A 544 22.15 -25.80 7.45
CA GLU A 544 21.48 -24.69 6.78
C GLU A 544 22.27 -23.39 7.01
N GLU A 545 22.80 -22.83 5.93
CA GLU A 545 23.67 -21.65 5.95
C GLU A 545 23.01 -20.49 5.21
N PHE A 546 23.18 -19.29 5.77
CA PHE A 546 22.59 -18.07 5.26
C PHE A 546 23.59 -16.91 5.31
N GLY A 547 23.66 -16.15 4.23
CA GLY A 547 24.37 -14.87 4.14
C GLY A 547 23.43 -13.68 3.98
N LEU A 548 23.88 -12.68 3.22
CA LEU A 548 23.11 -11.46 2.95
C LEU A 548 21.86 -11.72 2.09
N GLU A 549 21.85 -12.77 1.29
CA GLU A 549 20.71 -13.20 0.48
C GLU A 549 19.48 -13.59 1.32
N ALA A 550 19.68 -13.93 2.59
CA ALA A 550 18.61 -14.20 3.54
C ALA A 550 17.84 -12.94 3.94
N LEU A 551 18.46 -11.75 3.83
CA LEU A 551 17.86 -10.49 4.25
C LEU A 551 16.57 -10.20 3.49
N LEU A 552 15.52 -9.97 4.26
CA LEU A 552 14.24 -9.46 3.79
C LEU A 552 14.40 -7.97 3.40
N PRO A 553 13.48 -7.38 2.61
CA PRO A 553 13.60 -6.00 2.13
C PRO A 553 13.91 -4.96 3.22
N GLU A 554 13.33 -5.10 4.41
CA GLU A 554 13.62 -4.24 5.56
C GLU A 554 15.08 -4.34 6.05
N GLY A 555 15.63 -5.55 6.02
CA GLY A 555 17.02 -5.85 6.40
C GLY A 555 18.01 -5.35 5.36
N GLN A 556 17.67 -5.48 4.07
CA GLN A 556 18.45 -4.89 2.98
C GLN A 556 18.54 -3.37 3.12
N GLY A 557 17.44 -2.69 3.50
CA GLY A 557 17.45 -1.27 3.81
C GLY A 557 18.28 -0.90 5.04
N ARG A 558 18.37 -1.77 6.05
CA ARG A 558 19.26 -1.59 7.22
C ARG A 558 20.72 -1.76 6.86
N LEU A 559 21.05 -2.84 6.15
CA LEU A 559 22.39 -3.10 5.62
C LEU A 559 22.87 -1.92 4.79
N SER A 560 22.04 -1.45 3.86
CA SER A 560 22.38 -0.34 2.98
C SER A 560 22.70 0.94 3.76
N ARG A 561 21.82 1.32 4.70
CA ARG A 561 22.04 2.52 5.52
C ARG A 561 23.29 2.45 6.39
N ARG A 562 23.64 1.26 6.91
CA ARG A 562 24.75 1.15 7.87
C ARG A 562 26.07 0.80 7.21
N VAL A 563 26.14 -0.28 6.43
CA VAL A 563 27.40 -0.73 5.81
C VAL A 563 27.84 0.25 4.72
N PHE A 564 26.93 0.61 3.80
CA PHE A 564 27.26 1.63 2.80
C PHE A 564 27.35 3.02 3.43
N GLY A 565 26.56 3.33 4.45
CA GLY A 565 26.70 4.57 5.21
C GLY A 565 28.08 4.73 5.87
N ASP A 566 28.62 3.69 6.49
CA ASP A 566 29.95 3.68 7.10
C ASP A 566 31.06 3.76 6.04
N LEU A 567 30.88 3.10 4.89
CA LEU A 567 31.82 3.18 3.77
C LEU A 567 31.85 4.61 3.17
N VAL A 568 30.67 5.16 2.88
CA VAL A 568 30.52 6.54 2.41
C VAL A 568 31.09 7.52 3.43
N SER A 569 30.82 7.33 4.73
CA SER A 569 31.34 8.21 5.78
C SER A 569 32.87 8.27 5.81
N ARG A 570 33.55 7.12 5.61
CA ARG A 570 35.01 7.04 5.53
C ARG A 570 35.55 7.72 4.28
N PHE A 571 34.95 7.48 3.11
CA PHE A 571 35.34 8.21 1.89
C PHE A 571 35.18 9.72 2.08
N MET A 572 34.08 10.15 2.69
CA MET A 572 33.81 11.56 2.94
C MET A 572 34.77 12.18 3.96
N GLU A 573 35.32 11.43 4.93
CA GLU A 573 36.39 11.92 5.81
C GLU A 573 37.70 12.18 5.04
N GLU A 574 38.03 11.31 4.08
CA GLU A 574 39.21 11.52 3.22
C GLU A 574 39.01 12.71 2.26
N TYR A 575 37.80 12.89 1.70
CA TYR A 575 37.46 14.08 0.91
C TYR A 575 37.53 15.37 1.75
N GLU A 576 37.05 15.34 3.00
CA GLU A 576 37.12 16.49 3.91
C GLU A 576 38.56 16.87 4.23
N ARG A 577 39.43 15.88 4.51
CA ARG A 577 40.87 16.13 4.69
C ARG A 577 41.51 16.75 3.44
N LEU A 578 41.25 16.16 2.27
CA LEU A 578 41.79 16.65 1.01
C LEU A 578 41.35 18.09 0.72
N TYR A 579 40.10 18.43 0.99
CA TYR A 579 39.60 19.79 0.84
C TYR A 579 40.26 20.75 1.85
N GLU A 580 40.33 20.40 3.14
CA GLU A 580 40.95 21.26 4.16
C GLU A 580 42.42 21.54 3.86
N ASP A 581 43.18 20.53 3.44
CA ASP A 581 44.60 20.67 3.07
C ASP A 581 44.79 21.56 1.84
N SER A 582 43.81 21.58 0.92
CA SER A 582 43.87 22.31 -0.35
C SER A 582 43.05 23.62 -0.36
N ARG A 583 42.32 23.92 0.71
CA ARG A 583 41.32 25.00 0.79
C ARG A 583 41.88 26.35 0.35
N ARG A 584 43.01 26.76 0.94
CA ARG A 584 43.65 28.05 0.63
C ARG A 584 44.07 28.15 -0.85
N VAL A 585 44.43 27.03 -1.47
CA VAL A 585 44.81 26.99 -2.89
C VAL A 585 43.57 27.15 -3.77
N VAL A 586 42.48 26.44 -3.45
CA VAL A 586 41.19 26.54 -4.16
C VAL A 586 40.64 27.96 -4.08
N GLU A 587 40.57 28.55 -2.87
CA GLU A 587 40.08 29.91 -2.65
C GLU A 587 40.91 30.94 -3.45
N ARG A 588 42.25 30.84 -3.38
CA ARG A 588 43.12 31.76 -4.10
C ARG A 588 42.96 31.64 -5.61
N LEU A 589 42.88 30.42 -6.16
CA LEU A 589 42.70 30.20 -7.60
C LEU A 589 41.40 30.82 -8.12
N GLN A 590 40.30 30.68 -7.36
CA GLN A 590 39.02 31.27 -7.74
C GLN A 590 39.01 32.80 -7.63
N GLU A 591 39.65 33.37 -6.61
CA GLU A 591 39.79 34.84 -6.48
C GLU A 591 40.57 35.48 -7.64
N ILE A 592 41.58 34.77 -8.18
CA ILE A 592 42.34 35.22 -9.35
C ILE A 592 41.70 34.81 -10.70
N GLY A 593 40.50 34.22 -10.69
CA GLY A 593 39.72 33.88 -11.89
C GLY A 593 40.11 32.58 -12.58
N PHE A 594 40.90 31.71 -11.94
CA PHE A 594 41.24 30.38 -12.47
C PHE A 594 40.25 29.32 -11.99
N GLN A 595 39.98 28.34 -12.86
CA GLN A 595 39.18 27.16 -12.51
C GLN A 595 40.06 26.15 -11.75
N PRO A 596 39.72 25.77 -10.51
CA PRO A 596 40.44 24.73 -9.78
C PRO A 596 40.31 23.37 -10.48
N PRO A 597 41.26 22.43 -10.26
CA PRO A 597 41.14 21.06 -10.74
C PRO A 597 39.82 20.40 -10.31
N SER A 598 39.22 19.60 -11.20
CA SER A 598 37.93 18.94 -10.97
C SER A 598 37.88 18.07 -9.72
N GLU A 599 39.00 17.46 -9.35
CA GLU A 599 39.15 16.60 -8.18
C GLU A 599 39.04 17.40 -6.88
N LEU A 600 39.60 18.62 -6.85
CA LEU A 600 39.53 19.52 -5.70
C LEU A 600 38.14 20.17 -5.59
N LEU A 601 37.51 20.47 -6.73
CA LEU A 601 36.12 20.94 -6.76
C LEU A 601 35.15 19.88 -6.22
N LEU A 602 35.34 18.61 -6.61
CA LEU A 602 34.52 17.50 -6.11
C LEU A 602 34.72 17.31 -4.59
N ALA A 603 35.95 17.40 -4.10
CA ALA A 603 36.24 17.31 -2.67
C ALA A 603 35.58 18.46 -1.89
N ALA A 604 35.60 19.69 -2.43
CA ALA A 604 34.92 20.84 -1.86
C ALA A 604 33.40 20.68 -1.83
N GLU A 605 32.79 20.30 -2.95
CA GLU A 605 31.35 20.03 -3.09
C GLU A 605 30.86 19.00 -2.07
N MET A 606 31.54 17.86 -1.99
CA MET A 606 31.20 16.77 -1.08
C MET A 606 31.32 17.20 0.39
N THR A 607 32.39 17.91 0.73
CA THR A 607 32.66 18.36 2.10
C THR A 607 31.63 19.39 2.57
N VAL A 608 31.39 20.42 1.76
CA VAL A 608 30.44 21.49 2.08
C VAL A 608 29.01 20.94 2.17
N SER A 609 28.60 20.07 1.25
CA SER A 609 27.29 19.41 1.29
C SER A 609 27.09 18.59 2.57
N ARG A 610 28.10 17.81 2.99
CA ARG A 610 28.04 17.01 4.21
C ARG A 610 28.03 17.86 5.48
N ARG A 611 28.80 18.96 5.52
CA ARG A 611 28.79 19.90 6.66
C ARG A 611 27.42 20.52 6.85
N LEU A 612 26.80 20.98 5.76
CA LEU A 612 25.45 21.52 5.79
C LEU A 612 24.43 20.48 6.27
N GLU A 613 24.50 19.25 5.76
CA GLU A 613 23.63 18.16 6.18
C GLU A 613 23.81 17.81 7.67
N ARG A 614 25.06 17.76 8.16
CA ARG A 614 25.38 17.49 9.57
C ARG A 614 24.83 18.59 10.47
N GLU A 615 25.07 19.85 10.13
CA GLU A 615 24.59 21.00 10.91
C GLU A 615 23.06 20.98 11.00
N LEU A 616 22.35 20.76 9.89
CA LEU A 616 20.89 20.64 9.89
C LEU A 616 20.38 19.49 10.79
N ARG A 617 21.06 18.34 10.78
CA ARG A 617 20.71 17.19 11.63
C ARG A 617 20.97 17.43 13.12
N GLU A 618 22.09 18.07 13.46
CA GLU A 618 22.45 18.39 14.84
C GLU A 618 21.48 19.42 15.43
N GLN A 619 21.15 20.44 14.64
CA GLN A 619 20.19 21.47 15.04
C GLN A 619 18.77 20.94 15.20
N ARG A 620 18.38 19.88 14.48
CA ARG A 620 17.11 19.16 14.71
C ARG A 620 17.00 18.56 16.12
N ARG A 621 18.12 18.33 16.82
CA ARG A 621 18.15 17.77 18.20
C ARG A 621 18.12 18.85 19.29
N GLY A 622 18.07 20.14 18.95
CA GLY A 622 18.03 21.25 19.91
C GLY A 622 17.30 22.50 19.38
N THR A 623 17.35 23.60 20.14
CA THR A 623 16.89 24.93 19.70
C THR A 623 18.10 25.73 19.21
N SER A 624 18.32 25.80 17.90
CA SER A 624 19.37 26.62 17.27
C SER A 624 18.76 27.57 16.23
N ASP A 625 19.47 28.65 15.90
CA ASP A 625 19.05 29.69 14.96
C ASP A 625 19.54 29.46 13.53
N TYR A 626 19.98 28.24 13.18
CA TYR A 626 20.45 27.85 11.85
C TYR A 626 21.57 28.71 11.24
N ARG A 627 22.22 29.60 12.01
CA ARG A 627 23.24 30.54 11.51
C ARG A 627 24.44 29.85 10.88
N THR A 628 24.96 28.81 11.53
CA THR A 628 26.11 28.04 11.02
C THR A 628 25.77 27.36 9.70
N ALA A 629 24.54 26.85 9.54
CA ALA A 629 24.09 26.27 8.27
C ALA A 629 24.00 27.35 7.17
N LEU A 630 23.58 28.57 7.51
CA LEU A 630 23.54 29.72 6.61
C LEU A 630 24.94 30.17 6.17
N GLU A 631 25.92 30.15 7.07
CA GLU A 631 27.32 30.45 6.76
C GLU A 631 27.90 29.43 5.76
N ILE A 632 27.66 28.14 5.99
CA ILE A 632 28.07 27.05 5.07
C ILE A 632 27.40 27.21 3.71
N ALA A 633 26.11 27.57 3.67
CA ALA A 633 25.36 27.82 2.44
C ALA A 633 25.94 28.99 1.64
N ARG A 634 26.25 30.11 2.32
CA ARG A 634 26.83 31.31 1.71
C ARG A 634 28.25 31.08 1.21
N GLU A 635 29.03 30.25 1.92
CA GLU A 635 30.33 29.79 1.47
C GLU A 635 30.21 29.00 0.16
N ALA A 636 29.29 28.02 0.10
CA ALA A 636 29.02 27.26 -1.11
C ALA A 636 28.66 28.15 -2.29
N ALA A 637 27.76 29.12 -2.07
CA ALA A 637 27.31 30.06 -3.09
C ALA A 637 28.43 31.01 -3.56
N ARG A 638 29.26 31.50 -2.64
CA ARG A 638 30.39 32.39 -2.94
C ARG A 638 31.41 31.73 -3.87
N PHE A 639 31.67 30.44 -3.66
CA PHE A 639 32.68 29.69 -4.41
C PHE A 639 32.09 28.85 -5.57
N GLY A 640 30.78 28.92 -5.78
CA GLY A 640 30.09 28.26 -6.89
C GLY A 640 30.12 26.74 -6.82
N PHE A 641 30.22 26.15 -5.62
CA PHE A 641 30.18 24.70 -5.48
C PHE A 641 28.76 24.19 -5.76
N PRO A 642 28.57 23.27 -6.72
CA PRO A 642 27.29 22.59 -6.85
C PRO A 642 27.04 21.82 -5.55
N LEU A 643 25.87 22.00 -4.94
CA LEU A 643 25.47 21.26 -3.77
C LEU A 643 24.60 20.09 -4.22
N ASP A 644 24.83 18.90 -3.66
CA ASP A 644 23.83 17.84 -3.77
C ASP A 644 22.62 18.23 -2.92
N ARG A 645 21.62 18.80 -3.59
CA ARG A 645 20.41 19.32 -2.93
C ARG A 645 19.48 18.21 -2.45
N ALA A 646 19.56 16.99 -2.99
CA ALA A 646 18.55 15.97 -2.72
C ALA A 646 18.57 15.44 -1.26
N PRO A 647 19.72 15.17 -0.62
CA PRO A 647 19.79 14.83 0.80
C PRO A 647 19.45 16.03 1.71
N VAL A 648 19.95 17.21 1.36
CA VAL A 648 19.74 18.46 2.11
C VAL A 648 18.25 18.83 2.13
N THR A 649 17.57 18.77 0.98
CA THR A 649 16.11 19.01 0.86
C THR A 649 15.31 18.05 1.75
N ARG A 650 15.66 16.75 1.78
CA ARG A 650 14.97 15.77 2.62
C ARG A 650 15.12 16.07 4.12
N VAL A 651 16.34 16.40 4.56
CA VAL A 651 16.57 16.76 5.97
C VAL A 651 15.85 18.07 6.31
N PHE A 652 15.88 19.03 5.40
CA PHE A 652 15.18 20.31 5.51
C PHE A 652 13.66 20.13 5.70
N GLU A 653 13.00 19.37 4.82
CA GLU A 653 11.55 19.10 4.89
C GLU A 653 11.15 18.48 6.23
N GLN A 654 11.92 17.49 6.70
CA GLN A 654 11.68 16.85 8.01
C GLN A 654 11.83 17.84 9.17
N THR A 655 12.88 18.65 9.13
CA THR A 655 13.18 19.63 10.16
C THR A 655 12.10 20.72 10.20
N LEU A 656 11.62 21.14 9.03
CA LEU A 656 10.53 22.10 8.91
C LEU A 656 9.21 21.55 9.43
N ASN A 657 8.91 20.27 9.16
CA ASN A 657 7.72 19.61 9.70
C ASN A 657 7.77 19.52 11.23
N ASP A 658 8.94 19.20 11.80
CA ASP A 658 9.12 19.16 13.26
C ASP A 658 9.04 20.57 13.88
N ALA A 659 9.60 21.58 13.22
CA ALA A 659 9.46 22.98 13.62
C ALA A 659 7.99 23.43 13.60
N ALA A 660 7.23 23.07 12.57
CA ALA A 660 5.80 23.37 12.49
C ALA A 660 5.01 22.73 13.64
N ARG A 661 5.29 21.47 13.99
CA ARG A 661 4.70 20.82 15.17
C ARG A 661 5.08 21.53 16.47
N SER A 662 6.34 21.92 16.62
CA SER A 662 6.83 22.63 17.80
C SER A 662 6.12 23.98 17.97
N VAL A 663 5.97 24.75 16.89
CA VAL A 663 5.25 26.03 16.88
C VAL A 663 3.77 25.84 17.27
N VAL A 664 3.10 24.79 16.76
CA VAL A 664 1.70 24.49 17.14
C VAL A 664 1.56 24.10 18.61
N LEU A 665 2.46 23.25 19.12
CA LEU A 665 2.41 22.78 20.50
C LEU A 665 2.85 23.85 21.51
N ARG A 666 3.83 24.68 21.14
CA ARG A 666 4.46 25.71 21.98
C ARG A 666 4.87 26.92 21.13
N PRO A 667 3.98 27.90 20.93
CA PRO A 667 4.26 29.07 20.08
C PRO A 667 5.10 30.11 20.83
N THR A 668 6.36 29.79 21.16
CA THR A 668 7.30 30.75 21.74
C THR A 668 7.97 31.57 20.64
N THR A 669 8.39 32.80 20.97
CA THR A 669 9.14 33.67 20.05
C THR A 669 10.40 32.99 19.50
N ASP A 670 11.07 32.17 20.31
CA ASP A 670 12.28 31.44 19.89
C ASP A 670 11.96 30.32 18.90
N ASN A 671 10.89 29.53 19.12
CA ASN A 671 10.48 28.48 18.19
C ASN A 671 10.10 29.06 16.82
N VAL A 672 9.37 30.17 16.81
CA VAL A 672 8.98 30.86 15.57
C VAL A 672 10.18 31.49 14.88
N ARG A 673 11.10 32.10 15.62
CA ARG A 673 12.35 32.65 15.06
C ARG A 673 13.16 31.54 14.39
N SER A 674 13.42 30.43 15.08
CA SER A 674 14.15 29.29 14.53
C SER A 674 13.47 28.73 13.28
N ALA A 675 12.15 28.57 13.29
CA ALA A 675 11.41 28.05 12.14
C ALA A 675 11.44 29.01 10.93
N ARG A 676 11.43 30.33 11.16
CA ARG A 676 11.61 31.34 10.11
C ARG A 676 13.01 31.32 9.53
N THR A 677 14.04 31.24 10.36
CA THR A 677 15.43 31.16 9.87
C THR A 677 15.66 29.89 9.07
N LEU A 678 14.97 28.79 9.41
CA LEU A 678 14.96 27.60 8.57
C LEU A 678 14.35 27.90 7.19
N ILE A 679 13.18 28.53 7.09
CA ILE A 679 12.59 28.89 5.77
C ILE A 679 13.53 29.79 4.95
N GLU A 680 14.17 30.77 5.60
CA GLU A 680 15.15 31.66 4.95
C GLU A 680 16.35 30.86 4.41
N LEU A 681 16.88 29.91 5.20
CA LEU A 681 17.94 29.00 4.77
C LEU A 681 17.53 28.18 3.54
N GLY A 682 16.31 27.63 3.52
CA GLY A 682 15.80 26.88 2.37
C GLY A 682 15.71 27.73 1.10
N ARG A 683 15.36 29.01 1.22
CA ARG A 683 15.33 29.97 0.10
C ARG A 683 16.73 30.36 -0.37
N GLU A 684 17.65 30.65 0.54
CA GLU A 684 19.06 30.98 0.19
C GLU A 684 19.74 29.80 -0.53
N LEU A 685 19.44 28.57 -0.14
CA LEU A 685 19.95 27.36 -0.77
C LEU A 685 19.26 26.99 -2.10
N GLY A 686 18.17 27.67 -2.46
CA GLY A 686 17.37 27.33 -3.64
C GLY A 686 16.83 25.89 -3.58
N LEU A 687 16.40 25.44 -2.41
CA LEU A 687 15.82 24.11 -2.23
C LEU A 687 14.39 24.08 -2.78
N GLU A 688 14.12 23.16 -3.70
CA GLU A 688 12.75 22.84 -4.13
C GLU A 688 12.09 21.89 -3.13
N ALA A 689 11.91 22.36 -1.89
CA ALA A 689 11.34 21.57 -0.80
C ALA A 689 9.80 21.51 -0.85
N ASN A 690 9.23 20.34 -0.55
CA ASN A 690 7.80 20.21 -0.33
C ASN A 690 7.41 20.75 1.06
N LEU A 691 6.74 21.90 1.07
CA LEU A 691 6.26 22.58 2.28
C LEU A 691 4.84 22.15 2.71
N GLU A 692 4.13 21.35 1.91
CA GLU A 692 2.70 21.03 2.09
C GLU A 692 2.42 20.47 3.47
N ARG A 693 3.28 19.56 3.94
CA ARG A 693 3.06 18.92 5.23
C ARG A 693 3.16 19.91 6.40
N ALA A 694 4.12 20.83 6.36
CA ALA A 694 4.24 21.89 7.35
C ALA A 694 3.04 22.84 7.29
N GLN A 695 2.58 23.17 6.08
CA GLN A 695 1.38 23.98 5.87
C GLN A 695 0.12 23.30 6.44
N GLU A 696 -0.07 22.00 6.21
CA GLU A 696 -1.19 21.22 6.76
C GLU A 696 -1.20 21.20 8.29
N ILE A 697 -0.04 21.09 8.93
CA ILE A 697 0.07 21.09 10.40
C ILE A 697 -0.42 22.41 10.98
N ILE A 698 0.05 23.53 10.41
CA ILE A 698 -0.38 24.87 10.83
C ILE A 698 -1.86 25.11 10.51
N TYR A 699 -2.31 24.71 9.32
CA TYR A 699 -3.69 24.86 8.89
C TYR A 699 -4.66 24.07 9.79
N GLY A 700 -4.30 22.82 10.13
CA GLY A 700 -5.08 22.00 11.05
C GLY A 700 -5.24 22.63 12.43
N ALA A 701 -4.17 23.27 12.95
CA ALA A 701 -4.23 24.02 14.20
C ALA A 701 -5.15 25.25 14.11
N ALA A 702 -5.10 25.99 12.99
CA ALA A 702 -5.99 27.12 12.75
C ALA A 702 -7.47 26.71 12.69
N GLN A 703 -7.77 25.54 12.11
CA GLN A 703 -9.13 25.02 12.02
C GLN A 703 -9.69 24.50 13.34
N ALA A 704 -8.84 24.08 14.30
CA ALA A 704 -9.26 23.54 15.59
C ALA A 704 -9.93 24.58 16.53
N GLY A 705 -10.10 25.83 16.09
CA GLY A 705 -10.92 26.84 16.76
C GLY A 705 -10.19 27.72 17.77
N ALA A 706 -8.88 27.54 17.96
CA ALA A 706 -8.03 28.50 18.67
C ALA A 706 -7.46 29.52 17.67
N PRO A 707 -7.58 30.84 17.91
CA PRO A 707 -6.85 31.81 17.11
C PRO A 707 -5.36 31.49 17.22
N LEU A 708 -4.68 31.34 16.07
CA LEU A 708 -3.23 31.22 16.07
C LEU A 708 -2.65 32.46 16.78
N HIS A 709 -1.73 32.22 17.72
CA HIS A 709 -0.91 33.28 18.29
C HIS A 709 -0.25 34.09 17.15
N GLU A 710 -0.02 35.38 17.38
CA GLU A 710 0.55 36.30 16.37
C GLU A 710 1.84 35.72 15.78
N GLU A 711 2.68 35.13 16.62
CA GLU A 711 3.94 34.49 16.23
C GLU A 711 3.72 33.26 15.35
N ALA A 712 2.69 32.45 15.62
CA ALA A 712 2.34 31.30 14.79
C ALA A 712 1.74 31.72 13.44
N ARG A 713 1.00 32.83 13.41
CA ARG A 713 0.49 33.44 12.18
C ARG A 713 1.62 33.96 11.29
N ASP A 714 2.63 34.61 11.88
CA ASP A 714 3.81 35.07 11.16
C ASP A 714 4.58 33.91 10.52
N PHE A 715 4.73 32.79 11.24
CA PHE A 715 5.33 31.58 10.68
C PHE A 715 4.49 31.00 9.53
N ALA A 716 3.17 30.96 9.68
CA ALA A 716 2.25 30.50 8.64
C ALA A 716 2.40 31.31 7.33
N LEU A 717 2.50 32.64 7.44
CA LEU A 717 2.73 33.51 6.29
C LEU A 717 4.10 33.25 5.65
N ALA A 718 5.13 33.00 6.46
CA ALA A 718 6.46 32.65 5.96
C ALA A 718 6.46 31.32 5.18
N LEU A 719 5.63 30.35 5.58
CA LEU A 719 5.39 29.10 4.85
C LEU A 719 4.58 29.28 3.55
N GLY A 720 4.07 30.49 3.27
CA GLY A 720 3.26 30.77 2.09
C GLY A 720 1.77 30.43 2.25
N LEU A 721 1.27 30.24 3.48
CA LEU A 721 -0.17 30.15 3.71
C LEU A 721 -0.83 31.50 3.47
N ALA A 722 -1.92 31.52 2.70
CA ALA A 722 -2.66 32.74 2.47
C ALA A 722 -3.31 33.24 3.78
N PRO A 723 -3.33 34.56 4.07
CA PRO A 723 -3.96 35.10 5.28
C PRO A 723 -5.41 34.65 5.47
N VAL A 724 -6.15 34.43 4.37
CA VAL A 724 -7.54 33.94 4.38
C VAL A 724 -7.65 32.51 4.93
N ALA A 725 -6.65 31.66 4.72
CA ALA A 725 -6.63 30.29 5.22
C ALA A 725 -6.36 30.22 6.73
N LEU A 726 -5.93 31.32 7.33
CA LEU A 726 -5.63 31.45 8.76
C LEU A 726 -6.73 32.19 9.53
N ALA A 727 -7.76 32.68 8.84
CA ALA A 727 -8.94 33.21 9.48
C ALA A 727 -9.70 32.06 10.15
N ALA A 728 -10.13 32.24 11.40
CA ALA A 728 -10.98 31.27 12.07
C ALA A 728 -12.19 30.94 11.18
N PRO A 729 -12.61 29.66 11.08
CA PRO A 729 -13.73 29.29 10.23
C PRO A 729 -14.95 30.16 10.58
N ARG A 730 -15.55 30.80 9.58
CA ARG A 730 -16.90 31.39 9.76
C ARG A 730 -17.77 30.24 10.26
N ARG A 731 -18.32 30.35 11.47
CA ARG A 731 -19.35 29.42 11.95
C ARG A 731 -20.47 29.45 10.91
N GLN A 732 -20.55 28.44 10.05
CA GLN A 732 -21.73 28.18 9.25
C GLN A 732 -22.77 27.58 10.19
N HIS A 733 -23.35 28.40 11.06
CA HIS A 733 -24.59 28.15 11.80
C HIS A 733 -24.97 29.44 12.52
N GLU A 734 -25.54 30.36 11.76
CA GLU A 734 -26.34 31.49 12.25
C GLU A 734 -27.14 32.05 11.05
N SER A 735 -27.97 31.20 10.44
CA SER A 735 -28.97 31.68 9.49
C SER A 735 -30.14 30.69 9.37
N GLU A 736 -30.90 30.54 10.45
CA GLU A 736 -32.31 30.11 10.33
C GLU A 736 -33.23 30.56 11.49
N GLU A 737 -32.71 31.08 12.60
CA GLU A 737 -33.57 31.54 13.73
C GLU A 737 -33.92 33.04 13.77
N SER A 738 -33.58 33.85 12.76
CA SER A 738 -33.94 35.29 12.73
C SER A 738 -34.97 35.67 11.68
N ARG A 739 -35.77 34.71 11.20
CA ARG A 739 -36.96 34.96 10.36
C ARG A 739 -38.24 34.37 10.93
N VAL A 740 -38.42 34.42 12.26
CA VAL A 740 -39.75 34.39 12.88
C VAL A 740 -39.73 35.28 14.11
N THR A 741 -39.95 36.59 13.91
CA THR A 741 -40.62 37.50 14.84
C THR A 741 -41.11 38.70 14.07
#